data_AF-A0A2I2DQ27-F1
#
_entry.id   AF-A0A2I2DQ27-F1
#
_cell.length_a   1.000
_cell.length_b   1.000
_cell.length_c   1.000
_cell.angle_alpha   90.00
_cell.angle_beta   90.00
_cell.angle_gamma   90.00
#
_symmetry.space_group_name_H-M   'P 1'
#
loop_
_entity.id
_entity.type
_entity.pdbx_description
1 polymer ?
#
loop_
_entity_poly.entity_id
_entity_poly.type
_entity_poly.pdbx_seq_one_letter_code
_entity_poly.pdbx_strand_id
1 'polypeptide(L)'
;MNTAFSTWVTAQTNAFAIANGCSPVLDNDSASVTVPELCTGGTATVKWTISDLCETIEVSADFNLTAPTAITYTAPEDDSSTACEFDLYDAIIAQSSLNADITAWVNNQTSIINTSLEGGCSPIVTNDFASQSIDFCTGGSLTITWQVQDLCGISTSTATYTYTKPTPVALDQQNLPSNITVECDNIPNADVLTASTNCGEVNVIYNETRINGECASYYELVRTWKATDICGSSVEHTQTITVQDTTPPVLSLPVNVSAECSDDLSPIAFGSATATDNCDDNPAISYEDKRTDGACSGTYTITRTWKATDACGNEATADQVISISDTTAPEFVETNLPGNVTVECTAVPAAETLTATDNCGTATVTVNDVRADGNCVNNYTITRTWIATDECGLTKTHIQTITVQDTTPPTFVETLPPTNLVVECDAVPVAETLTATDNCGSATVSVNDARTNGSCPKNYTLTRTWTATDECGNTTKHTQIITVQDTKAPQFVQTTLPTNITVACDAIPTAETLTATDNCGTATVSIIDAVTNGDCPNNYIIARTWTATDECGLITKHTQIITVQDTQAPVPTATFDEVLNVSCTNIPQAPALTFTDNCSSSANIVVVFNETNTFQDNVYNDYEIVRTWTVRDACGNEAVYKQILIVTLDQRETYVDAGKKCFDDGIVNLNDFVPSTLNTNGTWELIEGNPAATLTGSIFNPTTLELGDDFLPDSGGMDYKFWYTTTDNGCISITEVTMNINADCVVLPCGENDVAISKAVTPNGDAYNESFDITGIELCGFTADVKIFNRWGALIFESNSYTVGENMGEWKGSASKKSIGAASTVPNGTYYYIVTLKDSGLAPFTGPVYLGTK
;
A
#
# COMPACT_ATOMS: atom_id res chain seq x y z
N MET A 1 -119.01 -35.01 -170.26
CA MET A 1 -119.72 -33.89 -170.88
C MET A 1 -120.12 -34.17 -172.33
N ASN A 2 -119.19 -34.47 -173.23
CA ASN A 2 -119.47 -34.79 -174.65
C ASN A 2 -120.59 -35.83 -174.89
N THR A 3 -120.63 -36.90 -174.10
CA THR A 3 -121.70 -37.92 -174.19
C THR A 3 -123.10 -37.37 -173.91
N ALA A 4 -123.22 -36.48 -172.92
CA ALA A 4 -124.50 -35.88 -172.54
C ALA A 4 -125.03 -34.94 -173.64
N PHE A 5 -124.16 -34.15 -174.27
CA PHE A 5 -124.51 -33.28 -175.39
C PHE A 5 -125.00 -34.07 -176.61
N SER A 6 -124.27 -35.12 -177.04
CA SER A 6 -124.66 -35.95 -178.19
C SER A 6 -126.02 -36.65 -178.00
N THR A 7 -126.32 -37.08 -176.77
CA THR A 7 -127.62 -37.68 -176.42
C THR A 7 -128.74 -36.65 -176.52
N TRP A 8 -128.51 -35.42 -176.05
CA TRP A 8 -129.48 -34.33 -176.13
C TRP A 8 -129.80 -33.95 -177.60
N VAL A 9 -128.80 -33.82 -178.47
CA VAL A 9 -128.99 -33.52 -179.92
C VAL A 9 -129.84 -34.58 -180.62
N THR A 10 -129.57 -35.86 -180.34
CA THR A 10 -130.30 -36.98 -180.92
C THR A 10 -131.78 -36.93 -180.52
N ALA A 11 -132.06 -36.62 -179.24
CA ALA A 11 -133.43 -36.49 -178.74
C ALA A 11 -134.18 -35.33 -179.42
N GLN A 12 -133.53 -34.18 -179.62
CA GLN A 12 -134.14 -33.04 -180.33
C GLN A 12 -134.38 -33.32 -181.82
N THR A 13 -133.45 -34.00 -182.50
CA THR A 13 -133.60 -34.36 -183.93
C THR A 13 -134.78 -35.31 -184.17
N ASN A 14 -134.98 -36.29 -183.28
CA ASN A 14 -136.09 -37.23 -183.38
C ASN A 14 -137.47 -36.62 -183.05
N ALA A 15 -137.52 -35.40 -182.49
CA ALA A 15 -138.76 -34.74 -182.14
C ALA A 15 -139.46 -34.05 -183.34
N PHE A 16 -138.80 -33.94 -184.50
CA PHE A 16 -139.39 -33.35 -185.70
C PHE A 16 -140.43 -34.28 -186.35
N ALA A 17 -141.62 -33.74 -186.64
CA ALA A 17 -142.68 -34.42 -187.39
C ALA A 17 -143.02 -33.60 -188.65
N ILE A 18 -142.52 -34.01 -189.82
CA ILE A 18 -142.71 -33.31 -191.09
C ILE A 18 -143.85 -33.98 -191.87
N ALA A 19 -144.89 -33.23 -192.27
CA ALA A 19 -146.06 -33.73 -193.01
C ALA A 19 -146.38 -32.87 -194.24
N ASN A 20 -146.49 -33.51 -195.41
CA ASN A 20 -146.59 -32.93 -196.76
C ASN A 20 -145.30 -32.22 -197.23
N GLY A 21 -145.15 -32.10 -198.56
CA GLY A 21 -143.96 -31.54 -199.23
C GLY A 21 -143.41 -32.46 -200.34
N CYS A 22 -142.62 -31.92 -201.26
CA CYS A 22 -142.00 -32.67 -202.35
C CYS A 22 -140.60 -33.15 -201.93
N SER A 23 -140.56 -34.18 -201.06
CA SER A 23 -139.35 -34.80 -200.52
C SER A 23 -138.53 -33.90 -199.57
N PRO A 24 -139.08 -33.52 -198.40
CA PRO A 24 -138.37 -32.69 -197.43
C PRO A 24 -137.18 -33.42 -196.78
N VAL A 25 -136.06 -32.71 -196.57
CA VAL A 25 -134.85 -33.20 -195.89
C VAL A 25 -134.63 -32.43 -194.59
N LEU A 26 -134.42 -33.14 -193.47
CA LEU A 26 -134.04 -32.58 -192.16
C LEU A 26 -132.54 -32.78 -191.92
N ASP A 27 -131.82 -31.70 -191.67
CA ASP A 27 -130.42 -31.72 -191.27
C ASP A 27 -130.20 -30.87 -190.01
N ASN A 28 -129.06 -31.02 -189.32
CA ASN A 28 -128.69 -30.16 -188.21
C ASN A 28 -127.18 -29.88 -188.12
N ASP A 29 -126.83 -28.74 -187.54
CA ASP A 29 -125.46 -28.26 -187.44
C ASP A 29 -124.71 -28.76 -186.19
N SER A 30 -125.24 -29.74 -185.44
CA SER A 30 -124.69 -30.14 -184.14
C SER A 30 -123.24 -30.63 -184.19
N ALA A 31 -122.79 -31.19 -185.31
CA ALA A 31 -121.40 -31.60 -185.51
C ALA A 31 -120.42 -30.41 -185.53
N SER A 32 -120.92 -29.20 -185.83
CA SER A 32 -120.16 -27.95 -185.82
C SER A 32 -120.34 -27.11 -184.56
N VAL A 33 -121.18 -27.55 -183.62
CA VAL A 33 -121.45 -26.84 -182.36
C VAL A 33 -120.48 -27.30 -181.26
N THR A 34 -119.80 -26.35 -180.61
CA THR A 34 -118.84 -26.63 -179.53
C THR A 34 -119.56 -27.00 -178.24
N VAL A 35 -119.26 -28.18 -177.69
CA VAL A 35 -119.83 -28.61 -176.40
C VAL A 35 -119.23 -27.78 -175.26
N PRO A 36 -120.04 -27.25 -174.32
CA PRO A 36 -119.52 -26.52 -173.17
C PRO A 36 -118.53 -27.35 -172.31
N GLU A 37 -117.43 -26.74 -171.88
CA GLU A 37 -116.39 -27.36 -171.05
C GLU A 37 -116.77 -27.41 -169.56
N LEU A 38 -116.31 -28.44 -168.84
CA LEU A 38 -116.76 -28.75 -167.48
C LEU A 38 -116.47 -27.63 -166.46
N CYS A 39 -115.28 -27.01 -166.49
CA CYS A 39 -114.90 -25.99 -165.50
C CYS A 39 -115.27 -24.55 -165.93
N THR A 40 -115.74 -24.32 -167.17
CA THR A 40 -116.12 -22.96 -167.65
C THR A 40 -117.61 -22.80 -167.93
N GLY A 41 -118.37 -23.90 -168.05
CA GLY A 41 -119.79 -23.87 -168.43
C GLY A 41 -120.00 -23.30 -169.85
N GLY A 42 -121.26 -23.04 -170.21
CA GLY A 42 -121.64 -22.42 -171.47
C GLY A 42 -122.93 -22.97 -172.09
N THR A 43 -123.28 -22.42 -173.26
CA THR A 43 -124.47 -22.79 -174.04
C THR A 43 -124.06 -23.23 -175.45
N ALA A 44 -124.58 -24.36 -175.90
CA ALA A 44 -124.43 -24.85 -177.26
C ALA A 44 -125.78 -24.82 -177.98
N THR A 45 -125.95 -23.91 -178.95
CA THR A 45 -127.15 -23.81 -179.79
C THR A 45 -127.00 -24.68 -181.03
N VAL A 46 -127.92 -25.60 -181.24
CA VAL A 46 -128.00 -26.43 -182.45
C VAL A 46 -129.18 -25.94 -183.30
N LYS A 47 -128.96 -25.79 -184.60
CA LYS A 47 -129.97 -25.47 -185.61
C LYS A 47 -130.35 -26.72 -186.40
N TRP A 48 -131.64 -26.88 -186.64
CA TRP A 48 -132.21 -27.87 -187.55
C TRP A 48 -132.80 -27.14 -188.77
N THR A 49 -132.43 -27.59 -189.96
CA THR A 49 -132.88 -27.04 -191.24
C THR A 49 -133.72 -28.08 -191.97
N ILE A 50 -134.93 -27.69 -192.37
CA ILE A 50 -135.87 -28.48 -193.17
C ILE A 50 -135.94 -27.86 -194.56
N SER A 51 -135.58 -28.60 -195.61
CA SER A 51 -135.60 -28.10 -197.00
C SER A 51 -136.59 -28.87 -197.88
N ASP A 52 -137.45 -28.15 -198.62
CA ASP A 52 -138.37 -28.66 -199.66
C ASP A 52 -138.12 -27.91 -201.00
N LEU A 53 -138.64 -28.41 -202.13
CA LEU A 53 -138.49 -27.82 -203.48
C LEU A 53 -139.04 -26.38 -203.58
N CYS A 54 -139.95 -26.01 -202.67
CA CYS A 54 -140.66 -24.73 -202.66
C CYS A 54 -140.26 -23.80 -201.51
N GLU A 55 -139.66 -24.32 -200.42
CA GLU A 55 -139.29 -23.53 -199.23
C GLU A 55 -138.22 -24.19 -198.35
N THR A 56 -137.61 -23.39 -197.46
CA THR A 56 -136.68 -23.86 -196.42
C THR A 56 -137.11 -23.26 -195.07
N ILE A 57 -137.17 -24.09 -194.02
CA ILE A 57 -137.53 -23.71 -192.65
C ILE A 57 -136.35 -24.02 -191.71
N GLU A 58 -136.01 -23.10 -190.83
CA GLU A 58 -134.96 -23.30 -189.81
C GLU A 58 -135.52 -23.08 -188.40
N VAL A 59 -135.11 -23.93 -187.45
CA VAL A 59 -135.41 -23.78 -186.01
C VAL A 59 -134.18 -24.16 -185.18
N SER A 60 -134.08 -23.69 -183.93
CA SER A 60 -132.91 -23.93 -183.07
C SER A 60 -133.26 -24.22 -181.61
N ALA A 61 -132.39 -24.92 -180.89
CA ALA A 61 -132.49 -25.18 -179.44
C ALA A 61 -131.11 -25.14 -178.76
N ASP A 62 -131.10 -24.93 -177.44
CA ASP A 62 -129.89 -24.70 -176.65
C ASP A 62 -129.62 -25.80 -175.60
N PHE A 63 -128.37 -26.28 -175.52
CA PHE A 63 -127.85 -27.13 -174.43
C PHE A 63 -127.00 -26.29 -173.48
N ASN A 64 -127.40 -26.21 -172.20
CA ASN A 64 -126.76 -25.38 -171.19
C ASN A 64 -126.00 -26.23 -170.17
N LEU A 65 -124.74 -25.87 -169.88
CA LEU A 65 -123.94 -26.37 -168.78
C LEU A 65 -123.54 -25.23 -167.85
N THR A 66 -123.89 -25.33 -166.57
CA THR A 66 -123.45 -24.37 -165.56
C THR A 66 -122.09 -24.78 -165.00
N ALA A 67 -121.14 -23.86 -164.94
CA ALA A 67 -119.81 -24.12 -164.34
C ALA A 67 -119.93 -24.40 -162.83
N PRO A 68 -119.10 -25.29 -162.25
CA PRO A 68 -119.01 -25.46 -160.81
C PRO A 68 -118.49 -24.18 -160.14
N THR A 69 -118.98 -23.87 -158.94
CA THR A 69 -118.52 -22.72 -158.16
C THR A 69 -117.09 -22.94 -157.69
N ALA A 70 -116.28 -21.87 -157.72
CA ALA A 70 -114.91 -21.89 -157.23
C ALA A 70 -114.85 -22.34 -155.75
N ILE A 71 -113.76 -23.01 -155.38
CA ILE A 71 -113.52 -23.39 -153.98
C ILE A 71 -113.29 -22.15 -153.15
N THR A 72 -113.95 -22.12 -151.99
CA THR A 72 -113.68 -21.16 -150.92
C THR A 72 -113.41 -21.92 -149.62
N TYR A 73 -112.45 -21.46 -148.84
CA TYR A 73 -112.13 -21.95 -147.50
C TYR A 73 -111.64 -20.80 -146.63
N THR A 74 -111.70 -20.99 -145.31
CA THR A 74 -111.11 -20.05 -144.35
C THR A 74 -109.60 -20.24 -144.36
N ALA A 75 -108.85 -19.19 -144.68
CA ALA A 75 -107.39 -19.23 -144.66
C ALA A 75 -106.85 -19.55 -143.25
N PRO A 76 -105.74 -20.28 -143.13
CA PRO A 76 -105.09 -20.50 -141.84
C PRO A 76 -104.60 -19.18 -141.24
N GLU A 77 -104.61 -19.07 -139.92
CA GLU A 77 -104.17 -17.89 -139.18
C GLU A 77 -102.80 -18.09 -138.54
N ASP A 78 -102.01 -17.01 -138.50
CA ASP A 78 -100.74 -16.95 -137.76
C ASP A 78 -100.98 -17.15 -136.26
N ASP A 79 -99.98 -17.66 -135.54
CA ASP A 79 -100.02 -17.80 -134.09
C ASP A 79 -98.67 -17.44 -133.48
N SER A 80 -98.65 -17.13 -132.19
CA SER A 80 -97.42 -16.76 -131.50
C SER A 80 -97.43 -17.18 -130.04
N SER A 81 -96.29 -17.66 -129.57
CA SER A 81 -96.05 -18.00 -128.17
C SER A 81 -94.80 -17.36 -127.62
N THR A 82 -94.72 -17.30 -126.31
CA THR A 82 -93.57 -16.80 -125.57
C THR A 82 -93.02 -17.87 -124.64
N ALA A 83 -91.73 -17.76 -124.28
CA ALA A 83 -91.09 -18.70 -123.36
C ALA A 83 -91.82 -18.86 -122.01
N CYS A 84 -92.58 -17.85 -121.59
CA CYS A 84 -93.38 -17.84 -120.37
C CYS A 84 -94.57 -18.81 -120.38
N GLU A 85 -94.97 -19.31 -121.55
CA GLU A 85 -96.09 -20.25 -121.71
C GLU A 85 -95.66 -21.71 -121.53
N PHE A 86 -94.35 -21.95 -121.39
CA PHE A 86 -93.76 -23.28 -121.28
C PHE A 86 -93.06 -23.46 -119.93
N ASP A 87 -92.42 -24.62 -119.73
CA ASP A 87 -91.76 -24.94 -118.47
C ASP A 87 -90.64 -23.93 -118.15
N LEU A 88 -90.65 -23.43 -116.91
CA LEU A 88 -89.75 -22.36 -116.47
C LEU A 88 -88.49 -22.88 -115.78
N TYR A 89 -88.34 -24.18 -115.61
CA TYR A 89 -87.30 -24.82 -114.79
C TYR A 89 -86.40 -25.75 -115.60
N ASP A 90 -86.93 -26.36 -116.66
CA ASP A 90 -86.23 -27.34 -117.49
C ASP A 90 -86.42 -27.06 -118.99
N ALA A 91 -85.34 -26.65 -119.66
CA ALA A 91 -85.36 -26.34 -121.09
C ALA A 91 -85.71 -27.53 -121.99
N ILE A 92 -85.48 -28.77 -121.55
CA ILE A 92 -85.85 -29.97 -122.32
C ILE A 92 -87.36 -30.17 -122.27
N ILE A 93 -87.96 -29.99 -121.10
CA ILE A 93 -89.42 -30.05 -120.93
C ILE A 93 -90.07 -28.89 -121.69
N ALA A 94 -89.53 -27.68 -121.58
CA ALA A 94 -90.02 -26.51 -122.29
C ALA A 94 -89.97 -26.69 -123.82
N GLN A 95 -88.87 -27.24 -124.34
CA GLN A 95 -88.73 -27.59 -125.75
C GLN A 95 -89.77 -28.62 -126.21
N SER A 96 -90.05 -29.63 -125.38
CA SER A 96 -91.05 -30.65 -125.69
C SER A 96 -92.46 -30.05 -125.77
N SER A 97 -92.80 -29.16 -124.85
CA SER A 97 -94.09 -28.46 -124.84
C SER A 97 -94.26 -27.51 -126.03
N LEU A 98 -93.22 -26.76 -126.42
CA LEU A 98 -93.24 -25.90 -127.62
C LEU A 98 -93.51 -26.71 -128.90
N ASN A 99 -92.88 -27.88 -129.04
CA ASN A 99 -93.11 -28.76 -130.19
C ASN A 99 -94.55 -29.30 -130.22
N ALA A 100 -95.10 -29.63 -129.06
CA ALA A 100 -96.48 -30.09 -128.93
C ALA A 100 -97.48 -28.97 -129.30
N ASP A 101 -97.19 -27.73 -128.89
CA ASP A 101 -98.02 -26.57 -129.18
C ASP A 101 -98.06 -26.23 -130.68
N ILE A 102 -96.89 -26.20 -131.35
CA ILE A 102 -96.80 -26.05 -132.82
C ILE A 102 -97.61 -27.13 -133.53
N THR A 103 -97.50 -28.39 -133.08
CA THR A 103 -98.25 -29.52 -133.65
C THR A 103 -99.76 -29.35 -133.46
N ALA A 104 -100.19 -28.88 -132.29
CA ALA A 104 -101.59 -28.61 -132.00
C ALA A 104 -102.13 -27.46 -132.87
N TRP A 105 -101.37 -26.38 -133.04
CA TRP A 105 -101.70 -25.27 -133.94
C TRP A 105 -101.88 -25.76 -135.39
N VAL A 106 -100.91 -26.49 -135.96
CA VAL A 106 -101.02 -27.00 -137.35
C VAL A 106 -102.26 -27.89 -137.54
N ASN A 107 -102.55 -28.77 -136.57
CA ASN A 107 -103.75 -29.62 -136.62
C ASN A 107 -105.03 -28.82 -136.55
N ASN A 108 -105.08 -27.78 -135.70
CA ASN A 108 -106.22 -26.88 -135.59
C ASN A 108 -106.45 -26.11 -136.92
N GLN A 109 -105.41 -25.50 -137.48
CA GLN A 109 -105.50 -24.79 -138.77
C GLN A 109 -105.92 -25.72 -139.91
N THR A 110 -105.41 -26.96 -139.93
CA THR A 110 -105.83 -27.98 -140.91
C THR A 110 -107.31 -28.35 -140.74
N SER A 111 -107.81 -28.42 -139.51
CA SER A 111 -109.23 -28.66 -139.21
C SER A 111 -110.12 -27.50 -139.65
N ILE A 112 -109.69 -26.24 -139.42
CA ILE A 112 -110.40 -25.03 -139.86
C ILE A 112 -110.55 -25.01 -141.39
N ILE A 113 -109.49 -25.31 -142.13
CA ILE A 113 -109.55 -25.39 -143.58
C ILE A 113 -110.53 -26.49 -144.00
N ASN A 114 -110.38 -27.72 -143.47
CA ASN A 114 -111.25 -28.85 -143.84
C ASN A 114 -112.74 -28.61 -143.56
N THR A 115 -113.07 -27.95 -142.46
CA THR A 115 -114.47 -27.72 -142.04
C THR A 115 -115.14 -26.53 -142.74
N SER A 116 -114.37 -25.65 -143.39
CA SER A 116 -114.87 -24.47 -144.11
C SER A 116 -114.87 -24.60 -145.63
N LEU A 117 -114.58 -25.81 -146.16
CA LEU A 117 -114.58 -26.07 -147.60
C LEU A 117 -116.00 -25.98 -148.17
N GLU A 118 -116.20 -25.00 -149.06
CA GLU A 118 -117.40 -24.87 -149.88
C GLU A 118 -117.03 -24.77 -151.37
N GLY A 119 -117.87 -25.32 -152.25
CA GLY A 119 -117.62 -25.36 -153.70
C GLY A 119 -116.62 -26.46 -154.13
N GLY A 120 -116.26 -26.48 -155.41
CA GLY A 120 -115.34 -27.47 -155.98
C GLY A 120 -115.93 -28.86 -156.26
N CYS A 121 -115.07 -29.78 -156.71
CA CYS A 121 -115.40 -31.13 -157.14
C CYS A 121 -114.53 -32.20 -156.44
N SER A 122 -114.68 -32.34 -155.13
CA SER A 122 -113.91 -33.24 -154.24
C SER A 122 -112.53 -32.70 -153.83
N PRO A 123 -112.47 -31.58 -153.10
CA PRO A 123 -111.21 -31.00 -152.63
C PRO A 123 -110.46 -31.88 -151.62
N ILE A 124 -109.13 -31.88 -151.69
CA ILE A 124 -108.19 -32.53 -150.76
C ILE A 124 -107.27 -31.46 -150.14
N VAL A 125 -107.08 -31.49 -148.82
CA VAL A 125 -106.19 -30.60 -148.09
C VAL A 125 -104.94 -31.34 -147.65
N THR A 126 -103.77 -30.80 -147.98
CA THR A 126 -102.46 -31.24 -147.46
C THR A 126 -101.70 -30.05 -146.88
N ASN A 127 -100.68 -30.31 -146.06
CA ASN A 127 -99.73 -29.31 -145.61
C ASN A 127 -98.29 -29.87 -145.64
N ASP A 128 -97.30 -28.99 -145.54
CA ASP A 128 -95.88 -29.33 -145.55
C ASP A 128 -95.28 -29.52 -144.15
N PHE A 129 -96.10 -29.66 -143.10
CA PHE A 129 -95.61 -29.92 -141.74
C PHE A 129 -95.05 -31.35 -141.63
N ALA A 130 -93.73 -31.43 -141.47
CA ALA A 130 -92.93 -32.65 -141.40
C ALA A 130 -92.04 -32.65 -140.14
N SER A 131 -92.66 -32.33 -139.00
CA SER A 131 -92.00 -32.23 -137.69
C SER A 131 -90.96 -31.10 -137.59
N GLN A 132 -91.17 -29.99 -138.29
CA GLN A 132 -90.37 -28.79 -138.06
C GLN A 132 -90.56 -28.31 -136.62
N SER A 133 -89.48 -27.84 -136.00
CA SER A 133 -89.48 -27.32 -134.63
C SER A 133 -88.78 -25.96 -134.56
N ILE A 134 -89.12 -25.17 -133.54
CA ILE A 134 -88.36 -23.99 -133.14
C ILE A 134 -87.57 -24.38 -131.89
N ASP A 135 -86.29 -24.04 -131.83
CA ASP A 135 -85.47 -24.27 -130.64
C ASP A 135 -85.82 -23.22 -129.55
N PHE A 136 -86.12 -23.72 -128.36
CA PHE A 136 -86.68 -22.98 -127.23
C PHE A 136 -85.76 -21.86 -126.75
N CYS A 137 -84.44 -22.03 -126.89
CA CYS A 137 -83.45 -21.07 -126.39
C CYS A 137 -82.93 -20.11 -127.48
N THR A 138 -83.20 -20.41 -128.75
CA THR A 138 -82.80 -19.55 -129.88
C THR A 138 -83.96 -18.73 -130.43
N GLY A 139 -85.21 -19.16 -130.24
CA GLY A 139 -86.38 -18.46 -130.76
C GLY A 139 -86.51 -18.60 -132.28
N GLY A 140 -87.58 -18.06 -132.85
CA GLY A 140 -87.73 -18.01 -134.31
C GLY A 140 -89.16 -18.14 -134.78
N SER A 141 -89.32 -18.49 -136.04
CA SER A 141 -90.64 -18.68 -136.66
C SER A 141 -90.64 -19.83 -137.66
N LEU A 142 -91.77 -20.52 -137.77
CA LEU A 142 -92.03 -21.55 -138.77
C LEU A 142 -93.22 -21.14 -139.63
N THR A 143 -93.07 -21.20 -140.95
CA THR A 143 -94.17 -20.98 -141.89
C THR A 143 -94.60 -22.31 -142.49
N ILE A 144 -95.88 -22.64 -142.37
CA ILE A 144 -96.49 -23.86 -142.91
C ILE A 144 -97.38 -23.48 -144.09
N THR A 145 -97.31 -24.27 -145.16
CA THR A 145 -98.07 -24.09 -146.39
C THR A 145 -99.12 -25.18 -146.50
N TRP A 146 -100.39 -24.77 -146.53
CA TRP A 146 -101.52 -25.64 -146.84
C TRP A 146 -101.84 -25.57 -148.33
N GLN A 147 -102.02 -26.73 -148.95
CA GLN A 147 -102.47 -26.86 -150.34
C GLN A 147 -103.86 -27.48 -150.37
N VAL A 148 -104.81 -26.78 -150.98
CA VAL A 148 -106.17 -27.27 -151.26
C VAL A 148 -106.24 -27.58 -152.75
N GLN A 149 -106.26 -28.86 -153.09
CA GLN A 149 -106.29 -29.34 -154.47
C GLN A 149 -107.66 -29.89 -154.85
N ASP A 150 -108.15 -29.52 -156.02
CA ASP A 150 -109.36 -30.05 -156.65
C ASP A 150 -109.15 -30.35 -158.13
N LEU A 151 -110.09 -31.03 -158.77
CA LEU A 151 -110.07 -31.42 -160.19
C LEU A 151 -109.88 -30.23 -161.15
N CYS A 152 -110.29 -29.01 -160.77
CA CYS A 152 -110.14 -27.80 -161.60
C CYS A 152 -108.96 -26.89 -161.19
N GLY A 153 -108.18 -27.17 -160.12
CA GLY A 153 -107.04 -26.33 -159.72
C GLY A 153 -106.43 -26.59 -158.34
N ILE A 154 -105.36 -25.86 -158.00
CA ILE A 154 -104.72 -25.87 -156.67
C ILE A 154 -104.74 -24.45 -156.12
N SER A 155 -105.16 -24.30 -154.86
CA SER A 155 -105.00 -23.09 -154.06
C SER A 155 -104.01 -23.35 -152.93
N THR A 156 -103.18 -22.37 -152.61
CA THR A 156 -102.20 -22.46 -151.51
C THR A 156 -102.37 -21.30 -150.55
N SER A 157 -102.31 -21.58 -149.25
CA SER A 157 -102.28 -20.57 -148.20
C SER A 157 -101.22 -20.90 -147.17
N THR A 158 -100.62 -19.87 -146.58
CA THR A 158 -99.56 -20.01 -145.58
C THR A 158 -99.95 -19.34 -144.29
N ALA A 159 -99.50 -19.87 -143.17
CA ALA A 159 -99.52 -19.20 -141.88
C ALA A 159 -98.21 -19.45 -141.13
N THR A 160 -97.87 -18.55 -140.22
CA THR A 160 -96.60 -18.53 -139.49
C THR A 160 -96.83 -18.64 -137.99
N TYR A 161 -96.12 -19.57 -137.36
CA TYR A 161 -96.00 -19.67 -135.91
C TYR A 161 -94.72 -18.97 -135.46
N THR A 162 -94.82 -17.98 -134.56
CA THR A 162 -93.66 -17.22 -134.06
C THR A 162 -93.44 -17.48 -132.57
N TYR A 163 -92.25 -17.92 -132.19
CA TYR A 163 -91.87 -18.15 -130.80
C TYR A 163 -90.78 -17.17 -130.33
N THR A 164 -91.06 -16.47 -129.22
CA THR A 164 -90.13 -15.53 -128.60
C THR A 164 -89.43 -16.17 -127.40
N LYS A 165 -88.10 -16.35 -127.51
CA LYS A 165 -87.23 -16.91 -126.47
C LYS A 165 -87.11 -16.04 -125.21
N PRO A 166 -86.56 -16.57 -124.08
CA PRO A 166 -86.19 -15.75 -122.93
C PRO A 166 -85.15 -14.67 -123.27
N THR A 167 -85.20 -13.56 -122.56
CA THR A 167 -84.12 -12.56 -122.54
C THR A 167 -82.90 -13.12 -121.80
N PRO A 168 -81.68 -12.65 -122.10
CA PRO A 168 -80.52 -13.01 -121.28
C PRO A 168 -80.72 -12.60 -119.82
N VAL A 169 -80.33 -13.47 -118.89
CA VAL A 169 -80.31 -13.16 -117.46
C VAL A 169 -79.49 -11.89 -117.14
N ALA A 170 -80.03 -11.06 -116.25
CA ALA A 170 -79.35 -9.87 -115.72
C ALA A 170 -79.44 -9.85 -114.18
N LEU A 171 -78.42 -9.29 -113.51
CA LEU A 171 -78.48 -9.01 -112.07
C LEU A 171 -79.43 -7.83 -111.83
N ASP A 172 -80.29 -7.92 -110.81
CA ASP A 172 -81.34 -6.93 -110.54
C ASP A 172 -80.81 -5.69 -109.80
N GLN A 173 -79.63 -5.81 -109.19
CA GLN A 173 -79.10 -4.78 -108.31
C GLN A 173 -78.67 -3.55 -109.11
N GLN A 174 -79.19 -2.38 -108.72
CA GLN A 174 -78.81 -1.10 -109.31
C GLN A 174 -77.34 -0.75 -109.03
N ASN A 175 -76.84 -1.13 -107.86
CA ASN A 175 -75.44 -0.97 -107.46
C ASN A 175 -74.88 -2.34 -107.08
N LEU A 176 -73.92 -2.82 -107.85
CA LEU A 176 -73.19 -4.03 -107.53
C LEU A 176 -72.06 -3.74 -106.52
N PRO A 177 -71.72 -4.69 -105.63
CA PRO A 177 -70.66 -4.49 -104.65
C PRO A 177 -69.32 -4.16 -105.33
N SER A 178 -68.71 -3.05 -104.93
CA SER A 178 -67.39 -2.63 -105.40
C SER A 178 -66.27 -3.23 -104.55
N ASN A 179 -65.05 -3.26 -105.09
CA ASN A 179 -63.87 -3.66 -104.33
C ASN A 179 -63.62 -2.69 -103.16
N ILE A 180 -63.18 -3.22 -102.03
CA ILE A 180 -62.92 -2.46 -100.81
C ILE A 180 -61.63 -2.96 -100.14
N THR A 181 -61.06 -2.12 -99.29
CA THR A 181 -59.96 -2.47 -98.38
C THR A 181 -60.41 -2.24 -96.95
N VAL A 182 -60.23 -3.25 -96.08
CA VAL A 182 -60.71 -3.24 -94.70
C VAL A 182 -59.68 -3.83 -93.75
N GLU A 183 -59.81 -3.47 -92.48
CA GLU A 183 -59.17 -4.17 -91.37
C GLU A 183 -59.80 -5.56 -91.17
N CYS A 184 -59.07 -6.47 -90.55
CA CYS A 184 -59.50 -7.86 -90.39
C CYS A 184 -60.76 -8.03 -89.51
N ASP A 185 -61.03 -7.06 -88.64
CA ASP A 185 -62.18 -7.03 -87.73
C ASP A 185 -63.42 -6.35 -88.35
N ASN A 186 -63.27 -5.80 -89.57
CA ASN A 186 -64.28 -4.99 -90.25
C ASN A 186 -64.64 -5.55 -91.65
N ILE A 187 -64.59 -6.87 -91.82
CA ILE A 187 -65.00 -7.55 -93.05
C ILE A 187 -66.54 -7.54 -93.15
N PRO A 188 -67.14 -6.88 -94.17
CA PRO A 188 -68.59 -6.86 -94.31
C PRO A 188 -69.12 -8.22 -94.75
N ASN A 189 -70.33 -8.55 -94.31
CA ASN A 189 -71.06 -9.72 -94.80
C ASN A 189 -71.28 -9.65 -96.32
N ALA A 190 -71.41 -10.81 -96.97
CA ALA A 190 -71.67 -10.87 -98.40
C ALA A 190 -73.06 -10.32 -98.76
N ASP A 191 -73.13 -9.49 -99.80
CA ASP A 191 -74.39 -9.02 -100.34
C ASP A 191 -75.17 -10.18 -100.98
N VAL A 192 -76.49 -10.16 -100.80
CA VAL A 192 -77.40 -11.11 -101.45
C VAL A 192 -77.81 -10.53 -102.79
N LEU A 193 -77.26 -11.05 -103.89
CA LEU A 193 -77.63 -10.66 -105.24
C LEU A 193 -78.77 -11.54 -105.77
N THR A 194 -79.64 -10.93 -106.56
CA THR A 194 -80.77 -11.55 -107.25
C THR A 194 -80.64 -11.26 -108.73
N ALA A 195 -81.19 -12.13 -109.55
CA ALA A 195 -81.12 -12.00 -110.99
C ALA A 195 -82.45 -12.42 -111.60
N SER A 196 -82.81 -11.77 -112.70
CA SER A 196 -84.06 -12.03 -113.39
C SER A 196 -83.85 -12.15 -114.90
N THR A 197 -84.79 -12.86 -115.51
CA THR A 197 -85.07 -12.84 -116.95
C THR A 197 -86.57 -12.61 -117.12
N ASN A 198 -87.02 -12.23 -118.32
CA ASN A 198 -88.43 -12.04 -118.60
C ASN A 198 -89.26 -13.32 -118.42
N CYS A 199 -88.68 -14.50 -118.66
CA CYS A 199 -89.33 -15.81 -118.58
C CYS A 199 -88.29 -16.89 -118.20
N GLY A 200 -88.53 -17.64 -117.12
CA GLY A 200 -87.65 -18.72 -116.64
C GLY A 200 -87.11 -18.45 -115.24
N GLU A 201 -86.87 -19.52 -114.48
CA GLU A 201 -86.21 -19.41 -113.18
C GLU A 201 -84.72 -19.14 -113.37
N VAL A 202 -84.16 -18.31 -112.48
CA VAL A 202 -82.75 -17.98 -112.45
C VAL A 202 -82.16 -18.43 -111.12
N ASN A 203 -81.05 -19.15 -111.18
CA ASN A 203 -80.30 -19.54 -109.98
C ASN A 203 -79.04 -18.68 -109.86
N VAL A 204 -78.87 -18.02 -108.71
CA VAL A 204 -77.66 -17.26 -108.37
C VAL A 204 -76.81 -18.08 -107.40
N ILE A 205 -75.61 -18.45 -107.83
CA ILE A 205 -74.64 -19.18 -107.02
C ILE A 205 -73.61 -18.18 -106.48
N TYR A 206 -73.46 -18.15 -105.16
CA TYR A 206 -72.41 -17.41 -104.45
C TYR A 206 -71.22 -18.33 -104.15
N ASN A 207 -70.02 -17.85 -104.43
CA ASN A 207 -68.78 -18.50 -104.01
C ASN A 207 -67.80 -17.45 -103.45
N GLU A 208 -67.04 -17.82 -102.44
CA GLU A 208 -65.98 -16.98 -101.86
C GLU A 208 -64.68 -17.78 -101.79
N THR A 209 -63.60 -17.18 -102.27
CA THR A 209 -62.26 -17.77 -102.15
C THR A 209 -61.32 -16.80 -101.45
N ARG A 210 -60.40 -17.34 -100.66
CA ARG A 210 -59.37 -16.57 -99.96
C ARG A 210 -58.02 -16.76 -100.64
N ILE A 211 -57.34 -15.66 -100.92
CA ILE A 211 -55.97 -15.61 -101.42
C ILE A 211 -55.11 -15.00 -100.31
N ASN A 212 -54.29 -15.83 -99.67
CA ASN A 212 -53.36 -15.35 -98.64
C ASN A 212 -52.25 -14.52 -99.29
N GLY A 213 -51.87 -13.41 -98.66
CA GLY A 213 -50.70 -12.63 -99.05
C GLY A 213 -49.57 -12.71 -98.04
N GLU A 214 -48.92 -11.59 -97.77
CA GLU A 214 -47.59 -11.55 -97.13
C GLU A 214 -47.59 -11.85 -95.63
N CYS A 215 -48.69 -11.57 -94.92
CA CYS A 215 -48.86 -11.88 -93.50
C CYS A 215 -50.24 -12.51 -93.22
N ALA A 216 -50.43 -13.05 -92.01
CA ALA A 216 -51.65 -13.78 -91.62
C ALA A 216 -52.94 -12.95 -91.81
N SER A 217 -52.86 -11.65 -91.54
CA SER A 217 -53.96 -10.67 -91.64
C SER A 217 -53.87 -9.80 -92.91
N TYR A 218 -53.06 -10.21 -93.88
CA TYR A 218 -53.07 -9.69 -95.25
C TYR A 218 -53.54 -10.76 -96.23
N TYR A 219 -54.76 -10.62 -96.73
CA TYR A 219 -55.34 -11.56 -97.70
C TYR A 219 -56.46 -10.90 -98.50
N GLU A 220 -56.74 -11.44 -99.69
CA GLU A 220 -57.88 -11.02 -100.49
C GLU A 220 -59.00 -12.05 -100.40
N LEU A 221 -60.23 -11.60 -100.12
CA LEU A 221 -61.43 -12.40 -100.32
C LEU A 221 -62.02 -12.03 -101.68
N VAL A 222 -62.14 -13.02 -102.57
CA VAL A 222 -62.76 -12.86 -103.88
C VAL A 222 -64.15 -13.50 -103.83
N ARG A 223 -65.18 -12.66 -103.87
CA ARG A 223 -66.59 -13.06 -103.93
C ARG A 223 -67.06 -13.08 -105.38
N THR A 224 -67.71 -14.16 -105.77
CA THR A 224 -68.27 -14.34 -107.12
C THR A 224 -69.74 -14.69 -107.01
N TRP A 225 -70.59 -13.92 -107.69
CA TRP A 225 -72.00 -14.24 -107.89
C TRP A 225 -72.21 -14.59 -109.35
N LYS A 226 -72.64 -15.81 -109.63
CA LYS A 226 -72.94 -16.29 -110.97
C LYS A 226 -74.41 -16.66 -111.08
N ALA A 227 -75.15 -15.91 -111.89
CA ALA A 227 -76.54 -16.21 -112.21
C ALA A 227 -76.63 -16.97 -113.53
N THR A 228 -77.40 -18.05 -113.59
CA THR A 228 -77.61 -18.85 -114.82
C THR A 228 -79.10 -19.10 -115.01
N ASP A 229 -79.60 -18.88 -116.23
CA ASP A 229 -80.99 -19.21 -116.61
C ASP A 229 -81.13 -20.64 -117.16
N ILE A 230 -82.38 -21.05 -117.41
CA ILE A 230 -82.71 -22.38 -117.96
C ILE A 230 -82.09 -22.66 -119.34
N CYS A 231 -81.76 -21.63 -120.10
CA CYS A 231 -81.12 -21.74 -121.42
C CYS A 231 -79.59 -21.76 -121.34
N GLY A 232 -79.02 -21.75 -120.12
CA GLY A 232 -77.59 -21.77 -119.87
C GLY A 232 -76.90 -20.42 -120.11
N SER A 233 -77.66 -19.33 -120.34
CA SER A 233 -77.08 -18.00 -120.35
C SER A 233 -76.70 -17.61 -118.92
N SER A 234 -75.52 -17.03 -118.75
CA SER A 234 -75.04 -16.65 -117.42
C SER A 234 -74.43 -15.26 -117.38
N VAL A 235 -74.65 -14.55 -116.28
CA VAL A 235 -73.97 -13.31 -115.91
C VAL A 235 -73.18 -13.54 -114.61
N GLU A 236 -72.01 -12.93 -114.51
CA GLU A 236 -71.12 -13.06 -113.37
C GLU A 236 -70.66 -11.68 -112.88
N HIS A 237 -70.64 -11.49 -111.57
CA HIS A 237 -70.05 -10.32 -110.92
C HIS A 237 -69.05 -10.77 -109.87
N THR A 238 -67.95 -10.02 -109.73
CA THR A 238 -66.92 -10.27 -108.74
C THR A 238 -66.65 -9.04 -107.88
N GLN A 239 -66.39 -9.28 -106.59
CA GLN A 239 -65.91 -8.29 -105.63
C GLN A 239 -64.64 -8.81 -104.97
N THR A 240 -63.59 -8.00 -104.95
CA THR A 240 -62.37 -8.26 -104.18
C THR A 240 -62.38 -7.41 -102.90
N ILE A 241 -62.23 -8.05 -101.75
CA ILE A 241 -62.02 -7.41 -100.45
C ILE A 241 -60.57 -7.64 -100.06
N THR A 242 -59.76 -6.58 -100.06
CA THR A 242 -58.39 -6.63 -99.54
C THR A 242 -58.45 -6.44 -98.03
N VAL A 243 -58.17 -7.49 -97.28
CA VAL A 243 -57.97 -7.43 -95.84
C VAL A 243 -56.51 -7.13 -95.59
N GLN A 244 -56.23 -6.07 -94.85
CA GLN A 244 -54.88 -5.74 -94.41
C GLN A 244 -54.94 -5.21 -92.99
N ASP A 245 -53.96 -5.60 -92.18
CA ASP A 245 -53.77 -5.08 -90.84
C ASP A 245 -52.80 -3.89 -90.87
N THR A 246 -53.30 -2.70 -90.52
CA THR A 246 -52.52 -1.47 -90.41
C THR A 246 -52.51 -0.90 -88.99
N THR A 247 -53.11 -1.60 -88.03
CA THR A 247 -53.30 -1.11 -86.67
C THR A 247 -52.20 -1.66 -85.77
N PRO A 248 -51.36 -0.81 -85.15
CA PRO A 248 -50.36 -1.31 -84.21
C PRO A 248 -50.99 -1.91 -82.94
N PRO A 249 -50.33 -2.91 -82.32
CA PRO A 249 -50.77 -3.47 -81.05
C PRO A 249 -50.91 -2.41 -79.95
N VAL A 250 -51.86 -2.63 -79.04
CA VAL A 250 -52.01 -1.83 -77.82
C VAL A 250 -51.18 -2.46 -76.70
N LEU A 251 -50.15 -1.74 -76.24
CA LEU A 251 -49.24 -2.18 -75.20
C LEU A 251 -49.69 -1.71 -73.80
N SER A 252 -49.74 -2.63 -72.84
CA SER A 252 -49.99 -2.36 -71.43
C SER A 252 -48.75 -2.69 -70.60
N LEU A 253 -48.19 -1.68 -69.94
CA LEU A 253 -46.92 -1.79 -69.23
C LEU A 253 -47.12 -2.09 -67.74
N PRO A 254 -46.15 -2.77 -67.10
CA PRO A 254 -46.00 -2.73 -65.64
C PRO A 254 -45.69 -1.30 -65.15
N VAL A 255 -45.99 -1.02 -63.88
CA VAL A 255 -45.71 0.28 -63.26
C VAL A 255 -44.21 0.52 -63.10
N ASN A 256 -43.82 1.80 -62.98
CA ASN A 256 -42.47 2.17 -62.56
C ASN A 256 -42.22 1.71 -61.12
N VAL A 257 -40.99 1.31 -60.84
CA VAL A 257 -40.60 0.66 -59.58
C VAL A 257 -39.29 1.24 -59.05
N SER A 258 -39.12 1.19 -57.73
CA SER A 258 -37.84 1.43 -57.07
C SER A 258 -37.31 0.12 -56.51
N ALA A 259 -36.01 -0.11 -56.64
CA ALA A 259 -35.34 -1.31 -56.16
C ALA A 259 -34.01 -0.95 -55.48
N GLU A 260 -33.54 -1.84 -54.63
CA GLU A 260 -32.15 -1.84 -54.16
C GLU A 260 -31.26 -2.47 -55.23
N CYS A 261 -29.97 -2.12 -55.25
CA CYS A 261 -29.08 -2.63 -56.28
C CYS A 261 -28.73 -4.12 -56.11
N SER A 262 -29.00 -4.69 -54.93
CA SER A 262 -28.92 -6.13 -54.65
C SER A 262 -30.21 -6.88 -54.97
N ASP A 263 -31.30 -6.19 -55.33
CA ASP A 263 -32.54 -6.84 -55.72
C ASP A 263 -32.39 -7.57 -57.07
N ASP A 264 -33.15 -8.64 -57.27
CA ASP A 264 -33.24 -9.32 -58.57
C ASP A 264 -33.92 -8.39 -59.58
N LEU A 265 -33.16 -7.81 -60.51
CA LEU A 265 -33.61 -6.87 -61.56
C LEU A 265 -34.33 -7.52 -62.77
N SER A 266 -34.63 -8.82 -62.69
CA SER A 266 -35.26 -9.56 -63.79
C SER A 266 -36.71 -9.10 -64.08
N PRO A 267 -37.19 -9.19 -65.34
CA PRO A 267 -38.58 -8.82 -65.68
C PRO A 267 -39.65 -9.59 -64.88
N ILE A 268 -39.34 -10.80 -64.41
CA ILE A 268 -40.24 -11.58 -63.56
C ILE A 268 -40.48 -10.88 -62.21
N ALA A 269 -39.50 -10.15 -61.69
CA ALA A 269 -39.59 -9.47 -60.40
C ALA A 269 -40.36 -8.14 -60.45
N PHE A 270 -40.38 -7.44 -61.60
CA PHE A 270 -41.02 -6.10 -61.74
C PHE A 270 -42.20 -6.06 -62.72
N GLY A 271 -42.73 -7.22 -63.07
CA GLY A 271 -43.89 -7.37 -63.96
C GLY A 271 -43.51 -7.41 -65.45
N SER A 272 -44.38 -8.06 -66.22
CA SER A 272 -44.27 -8.19 -67.68
C SER A 272 -45.27 -7.29 -68.38
N ALA A 273 -44.89 -6.71 -69.53
CA ALA A 273 -45.86 -6.05 -70.40
C ALA A 273 -46.80 -7.08 -71.05
N THR A 274 -48.02 -6.65 -71.37
CA THR A 274 -48.97 -7.39 -72.20
C THR A 274 -49.33 -6.56 -73.42
N ALA A 275 -49.75 -7.23 -74.50
CA ALA A 275 -50.18 -6.58 -75.72
C ALA A 275 -51.44 -7.26 -76.24
N THR A 276 -52.32 -6.48 -76.83
CA THR A 276 -53.52 -6.95 -77.52
C THR A 276 -53.61 -6.24 -78.85
N ASP A 277 -54.06 -6.94 -79.88
CA ASP A 277 -54.28 -6.37 -81.20
C ASP A 277 -55.65 -6.82 -81.75
N ASN A 278 -56.21 -6.07 -82.70
CA ASN A 278 -57.49 -6.40 -83.31
C ASN A 278 -57.37 -7.50 -84.39
N CYS A 279 -56.17 -7.72 -84.92
CA CYS A 279 -55.87 -8.66 -86.02
C CYS A 279 -54.84 -9.74 -85.68
N ASP A 280 -54.16 -9.61 -84.55
CA ASP A 280 -53.30 -10.64 -83.97
C ASP A 280 -53.72 -10.94 -82.52
N ASP A 281 -54.18 -12.16 -82.26
CA ASP A 281 -54.56 -12.60 -80.92
C ASP A 281 -53.35 -12.62 -79.95
N ASN A 282 -52.13 -12.69 -80.48
CA ASN A 282 -50.92 -12.90 -79.67
C ASN A 282 -49.70 -12.09 -80.18
N PRO A 283 -49.73 -10.75 -80.11
CA PRO A 283 -48.60 -9.92 -80.56
C PRO A 283 -47.30 -10.29 -79.84
N ALA A 284 -46.20 -10.34 -80.59
CA ALA A 284 -44.89 -10.69 -80.05
C ALA A 284 -44.32 -9.54 -79.21
N ILE A 285 -44.00 -9.82 -77.93
CA ILE A 285 -43.42 -8.84 -77.01
C ILE A 285 -41.92 -9.08 -76.83
N SER A 286 -41.14 -8.02 -76.93
CA SER A 286 -39.71 -7.98 -76.61
C SER A 286 -39.38 -6.76 -75.75
N TYR A 287 -38.20 -6.74 -75.14
CA TYR A 287 -37.73 -5.59 -74.37
C TYR A 287 -36.22 -5.39 -74.56
N GLU A 288 -35.78 -4.15 -74.38
CA GLU A 288 -34.37 -3.77 -74.31
C GLU A 288 -34.14 -2.88 -73.08
N ASP A 289 -33.06 -3.16 -72.34
CA ASP A 289 -32.70 -2.42 -71.14
C ASP A 289 -31.56 -1.45 -71.42
N LYS A 290 -31.76 -0.19 -71.04
CA LYS A 290 -30.73 0.83 -71.03
C LYS A 290 -30.45 1.30 -69.60
N ARG A 291 -29.24 1.04 -69.12
CA ARG A 291 -28.75 1.51 -67.83
C ARG A 291 -28.20 2.94 -67.96
N THR A 292 -28.54 3.79 -66.99
CA THR A 292 -27.93 5.11 -66.79
C THR A 292 -27.41 5.20 -65.36
N ASP A 293 -26.10 5.38 -65.20
CA ASP A 293 -25.48 5.44 -63.87
C ASP A 293 -25.87 6.71 -63.11
N GLY A 294 -26.05 6.57 -61.79
CA GLY A 294 -26.38 7.64 -60.87
C GLY A 294 -25.15 8.31 -60.25
N ALA A 295 -25.35 8.91 -59.08
CA ALA A 295 -24.31 9.69 -58.38
C ALA A 295 -23.23 8.81 -57.73
N CYS A 296 -23.57 7.56 -57.39
CA CYS A 296 -22.70 6.54 -56.83
C CYS A 296 -22.97 5.18 -57.50
N SER A 297 -22.06 4.22 -57.32
CA SER A 297 -22.10 2.89 -57.95
C SER A 297 -23.37 2.08 -57.64
N GLY A 298 -23.92 2.23 -56.42
CA GLY A 298 -25.17 1.62 -55.98
C GLY A 298 -26.45 2.33 -56.45
N THR A 299 -26.33 3.46 -57.16
CA THR A 299 -27.48 4.19 -57.72
C THR A 299 -27.43 4.21 -59.23
N TYR A 300 -28.51 3.79 -59.89
CA TYR A 300 -28.65 3.87 -61.34
C TYR A 300 -30.12 3.75 -61.74
N THR A 301 -30.46 4.09 -62.97
CA THR A 301 -31.80 3.83 -63.51
C THR A 301 -31.70 2.85 -64.67
N ILE A 302 -32.63 1.91 -64.74
CA ILE A 302 -32.84 1.09 -65.94
C ILE A 302 -34.10 1.63 -66.62
N THR A 303 -33.93 2.11 -67.85
CA THR A 303 -35.05 2.38 -68.77
C THR A 303 -35.26 1.13 -69.60
N ARG A 304 -36.34 0.40 -69.35
CA ARG A 304 -36.74 -0.79 -70.11
C ARG A 304 -37.74 -0.39 -71.18
N THR A 305 -37.31 -0.44 -72.43
CA THR A 305 -38.17 -0.17 -73.59
C THR A 305 -38.84 -1.45 -74.03
N TRP A 306 -40.14 -1.54 -73.80
CA TRP A 306 -40.97 -2.64 -74.27
C TRP A 306 -41.41 -2.40 -75.71
N LYS A 307 -41.46 -3.46 -76.51
CA LYS A 307 -41.88 -3.44 -77.91
C LYS A 307 -42.83 -4.59 -78.18
N ALA A 308 -44.03 -4.28 -78.67
CA ALA A 308 -44.96 -5.25 -79.24
C ALA A 308 -44.97 -5.15 -80.77
N THR A 309 -44.99 -6.29 -81.44
CA THR A 309 -45.06 -6.41 -82.90
C THR A 309 -46.12 -7.45 -83.26
N ASP A 310 -47.11 -7.07 -84.07
CA ASP A 310 -48.09 -8.03 -84.59
C ASP A 310 -47.52 -8.91 -85.71
N ALA A 311 -48.32 -9.87 -86.17
CA ALA A 311 -48.00 -10.78 -87.27
C ALA A 311 -47.81 -10.09 -88.64
N CYS A 312 -48.26 -8.85 -88.82
CA CYS A 312 -48.11 -8.06 -90.05
C CYS A 312 -46.99 -7.02 -89.97
N GLY A 313 -46.32 -6.90 -88.82
CA GLY A 313 -45.15 -6.08 -88.59
C GLY A 313 -45.46 -4.66 -88.10
N ASN A 314 -46.70 -4.34 -87.68
CA ASN A 314 -46.95 -3.05 -87.02
C ASN A 314 -46.42 -3.10 -85.58
N GLU A 315 -45.93 -1.96 -85.08
CA GLU A 315 -45.16 -1.91 -83.83
C GLU A 315 -45.67 -0.83 -82.87
N ALA A 316 -45.64 -1.15 -81.57
CA ALA A 316 -45.83 -0.20 -80.48
C ALA A 316 -44.69 -0.32 -79.45
N THR A 317 -44.19 0.83 -78.99
CA THR A 317 -43.09 0.89 -78.01
C THR A 317 -43.41 1.82 -76.85
N ALA A 318 -42.98 1.46 -75.64
CA ALA A 318 -43.07 2.34 -74.48
C ALA A 318 -42.09 1.94 -73.36
N ASP A 319 -41.75 2.91 -72.50
CA ASP A 319 -40.71 2.76 -71.48
C ASP A 319 -41.28 2.52 -70.07
N GLN A 320 -40.69 1.56 -69.36
CA GLN A 320 -40.78 1.40 -67.91
C GLN A 320 -39.49 1.92 -67.28
N VAL A 321 -39.61 2.69 -66.20
CA VAL A 321 -38.45 3.18 -65.43
C VAL A 321 -38.31 2.40 -64.12
N ILE A 322 -37.16 1.78 -63.94
CA ILE A 322 -36.73 1.10 -62.71
C ILE A 322 -35.65 1.99 -62.08
N SER A 323 -35.92 2.54 -60.89
CA SER A 323 -34.98 3.39 -60.16
C SER A 323 -34.26 2.59 -59.10
N ILE A 324 -32.95 2.42 -59.24
CA ILE A 324 -32.11 1.69 -58.31
C ILE A 324 -31.41 2.68 -57.40
N SER A 325 -31.53 2.46 -56.09
CA SER A 325 -30.81 3.23 -55.09
C SER A 325 -30.31 2.33 -53.98
N ASP A 326 -29.06 2.53 -53.60
CA ASP A 326 -28.52 1.97 -52.37
C ASP A 326 -29.13 2.68 -51.15
N THR A 327 -29.70 1.87 -50.26
CA THR A 327 -30.33 2.35 -49.02
C THR A 327 -29.83 1.64 -47.78
N THR A 328 -28.95 0.64 -47.96
CA THR A 328 -28.46 -0.19 -46.86
C THR A 328 -27.05 0.25 -46.51
N ALA A 329 -26.84 0.62 -45.24
CA ALA A 329 -25.50 0.98 -44.78
C ALA A 329 -24.59 -0.26 -44.69
N PRO A 330 -23.27 -0.08 -44.81
CA PRO A 330 -22.32 -1.19 -44.81
C PRO A 330 -22.26 -1.90 -43.45
N GLU A 331 -21.89 -3.17 -43.49
CA GLU A 331 -21.71 -4.03 -42.31
C GLU A 331 -20.23 -4.31 -42.04
N PHE A 332 -19.81 -4.26 -40.78
CA PHE A 332 -18.48 -4.69 -40.39
C PHE A 332 -18.34 -6.21 -40.55
N VAL A 333 -17.22 -6.66 -41.12
CA VAL A 333 -16.97 -8.09 -41.39
C VAL A 333 -16.62 -8.83 -40.11
N GLU A 334 -15.99 -8.16 -39.16
CA GLU A 334 -15.53 -8.77 -37.93
C GLU A 334 -16.70 -9.19 -37.03
N THR A 335 -16.73 -10.47 -36.65
CA THR A 335 -17.79 -11.04 -35.80
C THR A 335 -17.74 -10.53 -34.36
N ASN A 336 -16.57 -10.12 -33.88
CA ASN A 336 -16.37 -9.52 -32.56
C ASN A 336 -15.69 -8.17 -32.74
N LEU A 337 -16.44 -7.10 -32.52
CA LEU A 337 -15.90 -5.75 -32.56
C LEU A 337 -15.18 -5.39 -31.24
N PRO A 338 -14.19 -4.49 -31.26
CA PRO A 338 -13.45 -4.10 -30.06
C PRO A 338 -14.39 -3.55 -28.97
N GLY A 339 -14.42 -4.23 -27.83
CA GLY A 339 -15.19 -3.79 -26.65
C GLY A 339 -14.50 -2.68 -25.87
N ASN A 340 -15.23 -2.04 -24.97
CA ASN A 340 -14.66 -1.07 -24.03
C ASN A 340 -13.63 -1.72 -23.11
N VAL A 341 -12.55 -1.01 -22.82
CA VAL A 341 -11.46 -1.50 -21.97
C VAL A 341 -10.99 -0.45 -21.00
N THR A 342 -10.49 -0.89 -19.85
CA THR A 342 -9.79 -0.05 -18.88
C THR A 342 -8.35 -0.50 -18.80
N VAL A 343 -7.41 0.44 -18.98
CA VAL A 343 -5.97 0.18 -19.00
C VAL A 343 -5.24 1.21 -18.15
N GLU A 344 -4.00 0.92 -17.77
CA GLU A 344 -3.15 1.87 -17.07
C GLU A 344 -2.09 2.43 -18.02
N CYS A 345 -1.78 3.71 -17.87
CA CYS A 345 -0.61 4.35 -18.47
C CYS A 345 -0.57 4.24 -20.02
N THR A 346 0.56 3.77 -20.56
CA THR A 346 0.80 3.59 -22.00
C THR A 346 0.20 2.30 -22.56
N ALA A 347 -0.54 1.52 -21.79
CA ALA A 347 -1.13 0.25 -22.25
C ALA A 347 -2.38 0.44 -23.12
N VAL A 348 -2.52 1.60 -23.77
CA VAL A 348 -3.57 1.88 -24.74
C VAL A 348 -3.40 0.94 -25.94
N PRO A 349 -4.38 0.07 -26.25
CA PRO A 349 -4.27 -0.84 -27.38
C PRO A 349 -4.23 -0.06 -28.70
N ALA A 350 -3.41 -0.54 -29.64
CA ALA A 350 -3.43 -0.04 -31.02
C ALA A 350 -4.82 -0.24 -31.64
N ALA A 351 -5.22 0.64 -32.56
CA ALA A 351 -6.48 0.50 -33.26
C ALA A 351 -6.48 -0.79 -34.10
N GLU A 352 -7.49 -1.63 -33.90
CA GLU A 352 -7.71 -2.78 -34.78
C GLU A 352 -8.10 -2.30 -36.18
N THR A 353 -7.56 -2.98 -37.20
CA THR A 353 -7.94 -2.74 -38.60
C THR A 353 -9.22 -3.51 -38.87
N LEU A 354 -10.34 -2.79 -38.93
CA LEU A 354 -11.64 -3.35 -39.26
C LEU A 354 -11.90 -3.24 -40.76
N THR A 355 -12.69 -4.17 -41.29
CA THR A 355 -13.14 -4.17 -42.68
C THR A 355 -14.66 -4.15 -42.73
N ALA A 356 -15.22 -3.62 -43.81
CA ALA A 356 -16.65 -3.57 -44.01
C ALA A 356 -17.00 -4.08 -45.40
N THR A 357 -18.17 -4.70 -45.51
CA THR A 357 -18.78 -5.13 -46.77
C THR A 357 -20.10 -4.45 -46.93
N ASP A 358 -20.45 -4.18 -48.19
CA ASP A 358 -21.72 -3.59 -48.57
C ASP A 358 -22.41 -4.47 -49.62
N ASN A 359 -23.74 -4.49 -49.64
CA ASN A 359 -24.51 -5.26 -50.62
C ASN A 359 -24.53 -4.59 -51.99
N CYS A 360 -24.21 -3.29 -52.05
CA CYS A 360 -24.32 -2.46 -53.23
C CYS A 360 -23.00 -1.88 -53.76
N GLY A 361 -21.88 -2.22 -53.13
CA GLY A 361 -20.57 -1.82 -53.61
C GLY A 361 -19.44 -2.19 -52.65
N THR A 362 -18.43 -1.32 -52.61
CA THR A 362 -17.34 -1.45 -51.64
C THR A 362 -17.57 -0.49 -50.47
N ALA A 363 -17.08 -0.88 -49.29
CA ALA A 363 -17.09 -0.04 -48.10
C ALA A 363 -15.67 0.22 -47.62
N THR A 364 -15.44 1.44 -47.16
CA THR A 364 -14.17 1.86 -46.56
C THR A 364 -14.36 2.14 -45.07
N VAL A 365 -13.40 1.73 -44.25
CA VAL A 365 -13.44 1.99 -42.81
C VAL A 365 -12.39 3.03 -42.45
N THR A 366 -12.81 4.10 -41.78
CA THR A 366 -11.91 5.08 -41.17
C THR A 366 -11.95 4.93 -39.66
N VAL A 367 -10.84 5.19 -38.98
CA VAL A 367 -10.75 5.19 -37.52
C VAL A 367 -10.24 6.54 -37.03
N ASN A 368 -10.88 7.07 -35.98
CA ASN A 368 -10.46 8.31 -35.35
C ASN A 368 -10.53 8.20 -33.83
N ASP A 369 -9.48 8.68 -33.17
CA ASP A 369 -9.36 8.72 -31.72
C ASP A 369 -9.58 10.14 -31.22
N VAL A 370 -10.51 10.30 -30.28
CA VAL A 370 -10.72 11.56 -29.55
C VAL A 370 -10.37 11.34 -28.09
N ARG A 371 -9.41 12.11 -27.58
CA ARG A 371 -9.01 12.08 -26.16
C ARG A 371 -9.77 13.14 -25.37
N ALA A 372 -10.26 12.76 -24.20
CA ALA A 372 -10.77 13.65 -23.18
C ALA A 372 -9.97 13.46 -21.88
N ASP A 373 -9.37 14.53 -21.38
CA ASP A 373 -8.61 14.49 -20.13
C ASP A 373 -9.53 14.27 -18.92
N GLY A 374 -9.06 13.47 -17.97
CA GLY A 374 -9.76 13.15 -16.73
C GLY A 374 -9.29 14.01 -15.56
N ASN A 375 -9.43 13.45 -14.36
CA ASN A 375 -9.24 14.18 -13.10
C ASN A 375 -7.75 14.44 -12.74
N CYS A 376 -6.81 13.81 -13.42
CA CYS A 376 -5.37 14.01 -13.26
C CYS A 376 -4.65 13.78 -14.60
N VAL A 377 -3.37 14.13 -14.68
CA VAL A 377 -2.57 14.14 -15.93
C VAL A 377 -2.51 12.76 -16.62
N ASN A 378 -2.49 11.67 -15.87
CA ASN A 378 -2.39 10.31 -16.40
C ASN A 378 -3.73 9.57 -16.49
N ASN A 379 -4.84 10.23 -16.11
CA ASN A 379 -6.20 9.70 -16.29
C ASN A 379 -6.88 10.42 -17.45
N TYR A 380 -7.33 9.67 -18.44
CA TYR A 380 -8.05 10.20 -19.60
C TYR A 380 -8.87 9.10 -20.25
N THR A 381 -9.87 9.49 -21.03
CA THR A 381 -10.61 8.55 -21.87
C THR A 381 -10.28 8.80 -23.33
N ILE A 382 -10.09 7.73 -24.10
CA ILE A 382 -10.05 7.77 -25.56
C ILE A 382 -11.35 7.19 -26.09
N THR A 383 -12.11 8.00 -26.82
CA THR A 383 -13.24 7.55 -27.63
C THR A 383 -12.72 7.25 -29.03
N ARG A 384 -12.56 5.97 -29.35
CA ARG A 384 -12.15 5.48 -30.66
C ARG A 384 -13.39 5.14 -31.47
N THR A 385 -13.51 5.76 -32.64
CA THR A 385 -14.68 5.61 -33.51
C THR A 385 -14.25 5.05 -34.86
N TRP A 386 -14.82 3.91 -35.25
CA TRP A 386 -14.72 3.39 -36.61
C TRP A 386 -15.97 3.76 -37.38
N ILE A 387 -15.80 4.33 -38.56
CA ILE A 387 -16.89 4.68 -39.47
C ILE A 387 -16.67 3.91 -40.77
N ALA A 388 -17.50 2.90 -40.98
CA ALA A 388 -17.65 2.25 -42.29
C ALA A 388 -18.50 3.15 -43.17
N THR A 389 -18.02 3.51 -44.35
CA THR A 389 -18.70 4.36 -45.34
C THR A 389 -18.67 3.66 -46.69
N ASP A 390 -19.84 3.46 -47.29
CA ASP A 390 -19.95 2.97 -48.67
C ASP A 390 -19.70 4.09 -49.70
N GLU A 391 -19.76 3.74 -50.98
CA GLU A 391 -19.57 4.69 -52.09
C GLU A 391 -20.75 5.66 -52.29
N CYS A 392 -21.92 5.35 -51.73
CA CYS A 392 -23.11 6.20 -51.73
C CYS A 392 -23.19 7.14 -50.50
N GLY A 393 -22.23 7.03 -49.58
CA GLY A 393 -22.09 7.85 -48.39
C GLY A 393 -22.95 7.42 -47.21
N LEU A 394 -23.56 6.22 -47.22
CA LEU A 394 -24.20 5.69 -46.03
C LEU A 394 -23.13 5.16 -45.09
N THR A 395 -23.39 5.28 -43.79
CA THR A 395 -22.38 5.00 -42.77
C THR A 395 -22.88 4.11 -41.66
N LYS A 396 -22.02 3.19 -41.21
CA LYS A 396 -22.19 2.46 -39.96
C LYS A 396 -21.05 2.78 -39.00
N THR A 397 -21.39 3.07 -37.75
CA THR A 397 -20.43 3.53 -36.74
C THR A 397 -20.28 2.52 -35.61
N HIS A 398 -19.04 2.21 -35.23
CA HIS A 398 -18.68 1.47 -34.01
C HIS A 398 -17.84 2.36 -33.10
N ILE A 399 -18.12 2.34 -31.80
CA ILE A 399 -17.40 3.15 -30.80
C ILE A 399 -16.83 2.24 -29.72
N GLN A 400 -15.53 2.38 -29.47
CA GLN A 400 -14.84 1.84 -28.30
C GLN A 400 -14.46 2.99 -27.37
N THR A 401 -14.77 2.82 -26.09
CA THR A 401 -14.28 3.69 -25.01
C THR A 401 -13.12 2.99 -24.30
N ILE A 402 -11.95 3.62 -24.34
CA ILE A 402 -10.74 3.20 -23.61
C ILE A 402 -10.59 4.14 -22.42
N THR A 403 -10.74 3.61 -21.20
CA THR A 403 -10.50 4.37 -19.97
C THR A 403 -9.06 4.13 -19.54
N VAL A 404 -8.24 5.17 -19.61
CA VAL A 404 -6.90 5.15 -19.04
C VAL A 404 -6.99 5.72 -17.63
N GLN A 405 -6.64 4.91 -16.64
CA GLN A 405 -6.61 5.35 -15.25
C GLN A 405 -5.39 4.77 -14.55
N ASP A 406 -4.71 5.62 -13.80
CA ASP A 406 -3.65 5.27 -12.89
C ASP A 406 -4.24 4.90 -11.53
N THR A 407 -4.21 3.60 -11.20
CA THR A 407 -4.70 3.09 -9.91
C THR A 407 -3.60 2.43 -9.08
N THR A 408 -2.37 2.40 -9.60
CA THR A 408 -1.25 1.70 -8.97
C THR A 408 -0.43 2.70 -8.17
N PRO A 409 -0.31 2.55 -6.84
CA PRO A 409 0.52 3.44 -6.04
C PRO A 409 2.02 3.33 -6.37
N PRO A 410 2.80 4.42 -6.19
CA PRO A 410 4.22 4.43 -6.49
C PRO A 410 5.01 3.52 -5.54
N THR A 411 6.18 3.08 -5.98
CA THR A 411 7.09 2.21 -5.22
C THR A 411 8.37 2.94 -4.86
N PHE A 412 8.87 2.77 -3.63
CA PHE A 412 10.17 3.32 -3.22
C PHE A 412 11.31 2.60 -3.96
N VAL A 413 12.32 3.35 -4.40
CA VAL A 413 13.45 2.82 -5.17
C VAL A 413 14.52 2.25 -4.26
N GLU A 414 14.83 2.97 -3.18
CA GLU A 414 15.87 2.59 -2.23
C GLU A 414 15.35 1.55 -1.22
N THR A 415 16.29 0.87 -0.57
CA THR A 415 15.99 -0.01 0.56
C THR A 415 15.36 0.80 1.69
N LEU A 416 14.19 0.37 2.14
CA LEU A 416 13.46 1.07 3.20
C LEU A 416 14.21 0.98 4.54
N PRO A 417 14.26 2.09 5.31
CA PRO A 417 14.87 2.08 6.62
C PRO A 417 14.09 1.15 7.57
N PRO A 418 14.73 0.57 8.60
CA PRO A 418 14.08 -0.36 9.52
C PRO A 418 12.88 0.30 10.22
N THR A 419 11.80 -0.46 10.38
CA THR A 419 10.53 0.03 10.95
C THR A 419 10.63 0.44 12.41
N ASN A 420 11.54 -0.17 13.18
CA ASN A 420 11.81 0.20 14.56
C ASN A 420 13.31 0.39 14.75
N LEU A 421 13.69 1.48 15.41
CA LEU A 421 15.06 1.79 15.75
C LEU A 421 15.11 2.32 17.17
N VAL A 422 16.09 1.88 17.96
CA VAL A 422 16.32 2.38 19.32
C VAL A 422 17.68 3.06 19.34
N VAL A 423 17.73 4.32 19.77
CA VAL A 423 18.94 5.14 19.79
C VAL A 423 19.04 5.96 21.07
N GLU A 424 20.27 6.36 21.38
CA GLU A 424 20.54 7.44 22.31
C GLU A 424 20.11 8.78 21.69
N CYS A 425 19.87 9.78 22.54
CA CYS A 425 19.34 11.06 22.08
C CYS A 425 20.34 11.93 21.30
N ASP A 426 21.64 11.62 21.37
CA ASP A 426 22.69 12.22 20.54
C ASP A 426 22.92 11.45 19.21
N ALA A 427 22.24 10.32 19.02
CA ALA A 427 22.43 9.40 17.90
C ALA A 427 21.16 9.25 17.03
N VAL A 428 20.25 10.21 17.08
CA VAL A 428 19.04 10.20 16.23
C VAL A 428 19.44 10.40 14.77
N PRO A 429 19.18 9.43 13.87
CA PRO A 429 19.60 9.55 12.48
C PRO A 429 18.80 10.64 11.75
N VAL A 430 19.48 11.35 10.86
CA VAL A 430 18.84 12.22 9.87
C VAL A 430 17.94 11.38 8.96
N ALA A 431 16.87 11.98 8.43
CA ALA A 431 15.96 11.29 7.52
C ALA A 431 16.72 10.87 6.25
N GLU A 432 16.61 9.59 5.87
CA GLU A 432 17.08 9.13 4.57
C GLU A 432 16.28 9.82 3.45
N THR A 433 16.98 10.22 2.39
CA THR A 433 16.34 10.77 1.18
C THR A 433 15.92 9.59 0.31
N LEU A 434 14.61 9.34 0.25
CA LEU A 434 14.05 8.31 -0.60
C LEU A 434 13.50 8.92 -1.89
N THR A 435 13.55 8.16 -2.97
CA THR A 435 12.86 8.43 -4.22
C THR A 435 11.83 7.34 -4.49
N ALA A 436 10.87 7.63 -5.36
CA ALA A 436 9.84 6.68 -5.74
C ALA A 436 9.66 6.69 -7.26
N THR A 437 9.34 5.52 -7.80
CA THR A 437 8.99 5.32 -9.21
C THR A 437 7.55 4.85 -9.32
N ASP A 438 6.91 5.31 -10.39
CA ASP A 438 5.54 4.96 -10.74
C ASP A 438 5.49 4.37 -12.15
N ASN A 439 4.52 3.51 -12.44
CA ASN A 439 4.33 2.93 -13.78
C ASN A 439 3.69 3.89 -14.78
N CYS A 440 2.96 4.90 -14.30
CA CYS A 440 2.19 5.86 -15.08
C CYS A 440 2.82 7.25 -15.18
N GLY A 441 3.84 7.55 -14.38
CA GLY A 441 4.47 8.87 -14.40
C GLY A 441 5.58 9.07 -13.38
N SER A 442 5.68 10.28 -12.87
CA SER A 442 6.62 10.63 -11.81
C SER A 442 5.97 10.50 -10.43
N ALA A 443 6.77 10.21 -9.40
CA ALA A 443 6.33 10.20 -8.01
C ALA A 443 7.22 11.10 -7.16
N THR A 444 6.61 11.77 -6.20
CA THR A 444 7.29 12.63 -5.23
C THR A 444 7.24 12.01 -3.86
N VAL A 445 8.33 12.11 -3.10
CA VAL A 445 8.40 11.61 -1.72
C VAL A 445 8.44 12.79 -0.76
N SER A 446 7.53 12.79 0.20
CA SER A 446 7.55 13.71 1.35
C SER A 446 7.89 12.92 2.62
N VAL A 447 8.62 13.56 3.54
CA VAL A 447 8.93 12.99 4.85
C VAL A 447 8.34 13.88 5.93
N ASN A 448 7.68 13.29 6.92
CA ASN A 448 7.11 13.99 8.06
C ASN A 448 7.48 13.28 9.36
N ASP A 449 7.92 14.07 10.34
CA ASP A 449 8.30 13.62 11.67
C ASP A 449 7.23 14.01 12.69
N ALA A 450 6.73 13.03 13.45
CA ALA A 450 5.83 13.23 14.57
C ALA A 450 6.50 12.75 15.86
N ARG A 451 6.62 13.64 16.85
CA ARG A 451 7.27 13.34 18.13
C ARG A 451 6.25 13.17 19.24
N THR A 452 6.39 12.11 20.02
CA THR A 452 5.66 11.87 21.26
C THR A 452 6.66 11.83 22.41
N ASN A 453 6.55 12.77 23.35
CA ASN A 453 7.45 12.81 24.51
C ASN A 453 7.16 11.66 25.47
N GLY A 454 8.21 11.04 26.00
CA GLY A 454 8.15 10.07 27.09
C GLY A 454 8.22 10.74 28.46
N SER A 455 8.34 9.92 29.50
CA SER A 455 8.35 10.36 30.89
C SER A 455 9.63 11.10 31.30
N CYS A 456 10.77 10.79 30.68
CA CYS A 456 11.98 11.60 30.80
C CYS A 456 11.99 12.69 29.71
N PRO A 457 12.41 13.94 29.99
CA PRO A 457 12.52 15.02 29.00
C PRO A 457 13.27 14.67 27.70
N LYS A 458 14.22 13.74 27.78
CA LYS A 458 15.10 13.32 26.68
C LYS A 458 14.71 11.99 26.05
N ASN A 459 13.73 11.30 26.66
CA ASN A 459 13.15 10.10 26.09
C ASN A 459 11.91 10.48 25.27
N TYR A 460 11.86 10.06 24.02
CA TYR A 460 10.72 10.31 23.16
C TYR A 460 10.66 9.29 22.04
N THR A 461 9.48 9.11 21.47
CA THR A 461 9.32 8.34 20.24
C THR A 461 9.14 9.31 19.08
N LEU A 462 10.00 9.20 18.06
CA LEU A 462 9.91 9.93 16.81
C LEU A 462 9.37 8.98 15.74
N THR A 463 8.13 9.20 15.33
CA THR A 463 7.50 8.50 14.19
C THR A 463 7.79 9.28 12.92
N ARG A 464 8.66 8.75 12.07
CA ARG A 464 9.01 9.29 10.77
C ARG A 464 8.24 8.56 9.68
N THR A 465 7.49 9.29 8.87
CA THR A 465 6.70 8.71 7.78
C THR A 465 7.14 9.29 6.45
N TRP A 466 7.58 8.43 5.53
CA TRP A 466 7.75 8.77 4.13
C TRP A 466 6.46 8.45 3.40
N THR A 467 5.94 9.43 2.66
CA THR A 467 4.78 9.26 1.78
C THR A 467 5.23 9.54 0.35
N ALA A 468 5.28 8.49 -0.46
CA ALA A 468 5.39 8.61 -1.91
C ALA A 468 3.99 8.92 -2.46
N THR A 469 3.88 9.90 -3.36
CA THR A 469 2.63 10.30 -4.01
C THR A 469 2.90 10.55 -5.48
N ASP A 470 2.15 9.87 -6.34
CA ASP A 470 2.18 10.08 -7.79
C ASP A 470 1.39 11.34 -8.20
N GLU A 471 1.33 11.60 -9.50
CA GLU A 471 0.61 12.74 -10.09
C GLU A 471 -0.93 12.61 -10.02
N CYS A 472 -1.46 11.41 -9.78
CA CYS A 472 -2.88 11.10 -9.67
C CYS A 472 -3.38 10.97 -8.23
N GLY A 473 -2.48 11.12 -7.26
CA GLY A 473 -2.76 11.12 -5.83
C GLY A 473 -2.74 9.73 -5.18
N ASN A 474 -2.32 8.66 -5.87
CA ASN A 474 -2.12 7.39 -5.19
C ASN A 474 -0.87 7.47 -4.31
N THR A 475 -0.93 6.83 -3.15
CA THR A 475 0.12 6.98 -2.13
C THR A 475 0.62 5.66 -1.58
N THR A 476 1.93 5.55 -1.41
CA THR A 476 2.58 4.49 -0.63
C THR A 476 3.27 5.12 0.57
N LYS A 477 3.10 4.50 1.75
CA LYS A 477 3.66 5.01 3.00
C LYS A 477 4.62 4.02 3.63
N HIS A 478 5.76 4.50 4.08
CA HIS A 478 6.67 3.79 4.96
C HIS A 478 6.79 4.54 6.28
N THR A 479 6.73 3.81 7.41
CA THR A 479 6.84 4.42 8.73
C THR A 479 7.97 3.77 9.52
N GLN A 480 8.85 4.61 10.04
CA GLN A 480 9.90 4.26 11.00
C GLN A 480 9.54 4.86 12.36
N ILE A 481 9.63 4.04 13.40
CA ILE A 481 9.47 4.42 14.79
C ILE A 481 10.86 4.42 15.42
N ILE A 482 11.36 5.61 15.75
CA ILE A 482 12.63 5.80 16.45
C ILE A 482 12.32 6.01 17.93
N THR A 483 12.63 5.03 18.77
CA THR A 483 12.57 5.17 20.22
C THR A 483 13.89 5.76 20.69
N VAL A 484 13.85 7.03 21.07
CA VAL A 484 14.97 7.74 21.67
C VAL A 484 14.88 7.54 23.17
N GLN A 485 15.92 6.96 23.75
CA GLN A 485 16.03 6.74 25.18
C GLN A 485 17.45 7.03 25.63
N ASP A 486 17.57 7.80 26.70
CA ASP A 486 18.81 7.97 27.44
C ASP A 486 19.02 6.75 28.34
N THR A 487 20.08 5.99 28.09
CA THR A 487 20.45 4.82 28.90
C THR A 487 21.82 4.93 29.54
N LYS A 488 22.53 6.05 29.32
CA LYS A 488 23.90 6.23 29.80
C LYS A 488 23.90 7.15 31.00
N ALA A 489 24.49 6.69 32.09
CA ALA A 489 24.67 7.53 33.27
C ALA A 489 25.71 8.63 33.02
N PRO A 490 25.58 9.79 33.69
CA PRO A 490 26.46 10.94 33.51
C PRO A 490 27.90 10.62 33.94
N GLN A 491 28.87 11.33 33.36
CA GLN A 491 30.30 11.17 33.69
C GLN A 491 30.84 12.41 34.37
N PHE A 492 31.66 12.23 35.41
CA PHE A 492 32.41 13.35 36.00
C PHE A 492 33.42 13.89 35.00
N VAL A 493 33.51 15.22 34.91
CA VAL A 493 34.39 15.93 33.97
C VAL A 493 35.85 15.89 34.44
N GLN A 494 36.06 15.82 35.75
CA GLN A 494 37.38 15.85 36.37
C GLN A 494 38.21 14.62 35.96
N THR A 495 39.43 14.85 35.48
CA THR A 495 40.38 13.80 35.08
C THR A 495 40.92 13.00 36.26
N THR A 496 40.87 13.57 37.47
CA THR A 496 41.29 12.95 38.73
C THR A 496 40.22 13.22 39.77
N LEU A 497 39.67 12.17 40.37
CA LEU A 497 38.65 12.28 41.42
C LEU A 497 39.31 12.25 42.81
N PRO A 498 38.67 12.85 43.85
CA PRO A 498 39.22 12.88 45.20
C PRO A 498 39.51 11.48 45.75
N THR A 499 40.75 11.21 46.15
CA THR A 499 41.15 9.92 46.71
C THR A 499 40.96 9.88 48.22
N ASN A 500 40.92 8.67 48.79
CA ASN A 500 40.86 8.49 50.24
C ASN A 500 42.06 9.13 50.93
N ILE A 501 41.83 9.71 52.11
CA ILE A 501 42.85 10.41 52.90
C ILE A 501 42.68 10.13 54.39
N THR A 502 43.74 10.36 55.14
CA THR A 502 43.74 10.33 56.61
C THR A 502 44.15 11.71 57.11
N VAL A 503 43.37 12.28 58.02
CA VAL A 503 43.61 13.62 58.59
C VAL A 503 43.52 13.57 60.12
N ALA A 504 44.24 14.47 60.79
CA ALA A 504 44.16 14.63 62.24
C ALA A 504 43.10 15.67 62.60
N CYS A 505 42.18 15.31 63.50
CA CYS A 505 41.22 16.22 64.12
C CYS A 505 40.43 17.05 63.06
N ASP A 506 40.33 18.37 63.26
CA ASP A 506 39.56 19.30 62.43
C ASP A 506 40.17 19.59 61.04
N ALA A 507 41.25 18.92 60.64
CA ALA A 507 41.90 19.11 59.34
C ALA A 507 41.16 18.43 58.16
N ILE A 508 39.82 18.36 58.22
CA ILE A 508 38.98 17.81 57.16
C ILE A 508 39.02 18.78 55.96
N PRO A 509 39.43 18.33 54.76
CA PRO A 509 39.41 19.22 53.60
C PRO A 509 37.98 19.56 53.21
N THR A 510 37.80 20.79 52.72
CA THR A 510 36.56 21.21 52.06
C THR A 510 36.26 20.31 50.88
N ALA A 511 34.98 19.97 50.67
CA ALA A 511 34.57 19.14 49.54
C ALA A 511 34.95 19.81 48.20
N GLU A 512 35.62 19.07 47.32
CA GLU A 512 35.85 19.52 45.95
C GLU A 512 34.52 19.69 45.21
N THR A 513 34.43 20.75 44.40
CA THR A 513 33.27 20.97 43.52
C THR A 513 33.47 20.17 42.24
N LEU A 514 32.76 19.05 42.12
CA LEU A 514 32.75 18.23 40.91
C LEU A 514 31.64 18.68 39.94
N THR A 515 31.87 18.46 38.66
CA THR A 515 30.90 18.72 37.59
C THR A 515 30.74 17.46 36.77
N ALA A 516 29.55 17.20 36.25
CA ALA A 516 29.29 16.07 35.39
C ALA A 516 28.73 16.52 34.05
N THR A 517 29.04 15.76 33.01
CA THR A 517 28.46 15.90 31.67
C THR A 517 27.74 14.62 31.32
N ASP A 518 26.67 14.76 30.56
CA ASP A 518 25.92 13.64 30.03
C ASP A 518 25.79 13.79 28.51
N ASN A 519 25.78 12.68 27.77
CA ASN A 519 25.61 12.75 26.32
C ASN A 519 24.20 13.19 25.93
N CYS A 520 23.24 13.06 26.85
CA CYS A 520 21.84 13.27 26.63
C CYS A 520 21.20 14.44 27.37
N GLY A 521 21.97 15.33 27.98
CA GLY A 521 21.41 16.54 28.56
C GLY A 521 22.36 17.20 29.54
N THR A 522 21.78 17.75 30.61
CA THR A 522 22.55 18.29 31.72
C THR A 522 22.61 17.28 32.86
N ALA A 523 23.73 17.26 33.57
CA ALA A 523 23.90 16.46 34.78
C ALA A 523 24.15 17.38 35.97
N THR A 524 23.49 17.08 37.09
CA THR A 524 23.64 17.80 38.35
C THR A 524 24.44 16.95 39.33
N VAL A 525 25.32 17.57 40.10
CA VAL A 525 26.13 16.86 41.11
C VAL A 525 25.67 17.29 42.50
N SER A 526 25.33 16.32 43.34
CA SER A 526 25.03 16.50 44.76
C SER A 526 26.09 15.84 45.62
N ILE A 527 26.32 16.36 46.83
CA ILE A 527 27.33 15.87 47.76
C ILE A 527 26.64 15.53 49.07
N ILE A 528 26.90 14.33 49.59
CA ILE A 528 26.40 13.87 50.89
C ILE A 528 27.56 13.29 51.68
N ASP A 529 27.73 13.76 52.92
CA ASP A 529 28.66 13.21 53.89
C ASP A 529 27.90 12.26 54.84
N ALA A 530 28.42 11.04 55.00
CA ALA A 530 27.98 10.11 56.04
C ALA A 530 29.10 9.91 57.05
N VAL A 531 28.81 10.14 58.33
CA VAL A 531 29.79 10.02 59.43
C VAL A 531 29.57 8.72 60.19
N THR A 532 30.64 7.97 60.38
CA THR A 532 30.66 6.77 61.24
C THR A 532 31.71 6.98 62.32
N ASN A 533 31.31 6.89 63.59
CA ASN A 533 32.26 7.02 64.71
C ASN A 533 33.27 5.87 64.70
N GLY A 534 34.53 6.18 65.03
CA GLY A 534 35.62 5.24 65.19
C GLY A 534 35.78 4.74 66.62
N ASP A 535 36.88 4.03 66.86
CA ASP A 535 37.12 3.27 68.10
C ASP A 535 37.50 4.11 69.33
N CYS A 536 37.69 5.43 69.19
CA CYS A 536 37.96 6.33 70.31
C CYS A 536 37.25 7.70 70.13
N PRO A 537 37.11 8.49 71.21
CA PRO A 537 36.53 9.82 71.13
C PRO A 537 37.26 10.69 70.09
N ASN A 538 36.52 11.40 69.24
CA ASN A 538 37.00 12.25 68.14
C ASN A 538 37.62 11.53 66.93
N ASN A 539 37.75 10.19 66.94
CA ASN A 539 38.02 9.44 65.72
C ASN A 539 36.71 9.12 65.00
N TYR A 540 36.64 9.38 63.70
CA TYR A 540 35.48 9.05 62.87
C TYR A 540 35.88 8.99 61.40
N ILE A 541 35.07 8.28 60.61
CA ILE A 541 35.23 8.19 59.17
C ILE A 541 34.11 9.01 58.53
N ILE A 542 34.48 9.94 57.64
CA ILE A 542 33.52 10.59 56.74
C ILE A 542 33.58 9.87 55.39
N ALA A 543 32.46 9.26 54.99
CA ALA A 543 32.25 8.80 53.63
C ALA A 543 31.55 9.92 52.84
N ARG A 544 32.34 10.70 52.09
CA ARG A 544 31.86 11.80 51.25
C ARG A 544 31.53 11.27 49.85
N THR A 545 30.26 11.31 49.48
CA THR A 545 29.79 10.77 48.20
C THR A 545 29.27 11.88 47.30
N TRP A 546 29.88 12.04 46.13
CA TRP A 546 29.33 12.82 45.02
C TRP A 546 28.42 11.92 44.19
N THR A 547 27.18 12.36 43.98
CA THR A 547 26.23 11.69 43.08
C THR A 547 25.93 12.64 41.93
N ALA A 548 26.42 12.30 40.74
CA ALA A 548 25.97 12.91 39.49
C ALA A 548 24.66 12.27 39.08
N THR A 549 23.64 13.08 38.78
CA THR A 549 22.32 12.65 38.34
C THR A 549 21.91 13.47 37.12
N ASP A 550 21.55 12.79 36.04
CA ASP A 550 21.01 13.41 34.83
C ASP A 550 19.51 13.72 34.97
N GLU A 551 18.92 14.29 33.91
CA GLU A 551 17.50 14.62 33.83
C GLU A 551 16.58 13.38 33.77
N CYS A 552 17.11 12.21 33.42
CA CYS A 552 16.38 10.93 33.38
C CYS A 552 16.50 10.12 34.68
N GLY A 553 17.28 10.60 35.65
CA GLY A 553 17.49 9.96 36.94
C GLY A 553 18.53 8.84 36.93
N LEU A 554 19.35 8.69 35.87
CA LEU A 554 20.49 7.79 35.92
C LEU A 554 21.61 8.47 36.72
N ILE A 555 22.39 7.63 37.42
CA ILE A 555 23.33 8.11 38.43
C ILE A 555 24.72 7.52 38.29
N THR A 556 25.72 8.36 38.52
CA THR A 556 27.11 7.95 38.73
C THR A 556 27.57 8.46 40.10
N LYS A 557 28.21 7.59 40.88
CA LYS A 557 28.66 7.91 42.24
C LYS A 557 30.17 7.81 42.35
N HIS A 558 30.76 8.75 43.08
CA HIS A 558 32.14 8.67 43.56
C HIS A 558 32.14 8.86 45.07
N THR A 559 32.86 8.02 45.81
CA THR A 559 32.95 8.11 47.27
C THR A 559 34.41 8.26 47.68
N GLN A 560 34.71 9.33 48.40
CA GLN A 560 35.96 9.53 49.12
C GLN A 560 35.76 9.12 50.59
N ILE A 561 36.68 8.32 51.10
CA ILE A 561 36.77 7.99 52.52
C ILE A 561 37.82 8.90 53.17
N ILE A 562 37.38 9.70 54.14
CA ILE A 562 38.22 10.57 54.97
C ILE A 562 38.27 9.94 56.36
N THR A 563 39.41 9.38 56.74
CA THR A 563 39.63 8.83 58.08
C THR A 563 40.17 9.93 58.98
N VAL A 564 39.35 10.40 59.92
CA VAL A 564 39.77 11.33 60.97
C VAL A 564 40.27 10.50 62.14
N GLN A 565 41.57 10.57 62.43
CA GLN A 565 42.16 9.85 63.54
C GLN A 565 43.27 10.63 64.24
N ASP A 566 43.29 10.55 65.56
CA ASP A 566 44.37 11.04 66.41
C ASP A 566 45.52 10.03 66.49
N THR A 567 46.74 10.47 66.22
CA THR A 567 47.95 9.65 66.28
C THR A 567 49.11 10.34 67.00
N GLN A 568 48.86 11.47 67.66
CA GLN A 568 49.92 12.26 68.30
C GLN A 568 49.75 12.22 69.82
N ALA A 569 50.86 12.18 70.55
CA ALA A 569 50.83 12.21 72.01
C ALA A 569 50.89 13.68 72.51
N PRO A 570 50.35 13.99 73.70
CA PRO A 570 50.35 15.34 74.26
C PRO A 570 51.76 15.92 74.46
N VAL A 571 51.91 17.23 74.22
CA VAL A 571 53.16 17.98 74.39
C VAL A 571 53.07 19.04 75.50
N PRO A 572 54.15 19.33 76.25
CA PRO A 572 54.13 20.35 77.29
C PRO A 572 53.94 21.74 76.67
N THR A 573 53.10 22.56 77.31
CA THR A 573 52.78 23.91 76.83
C THR A 573 53.90 24.92 77.06
N ALA A 574 54.86 24.59 77.92
CA ALA A 574 56.01 25.41 78.26
C ALA A 574 57.27 24.56 78.36
N THR A 575 58.41 25.15 78.04
CA THR A 575 59.72 24.52 78.20
C THR A 575 60.12 24.49 79.68
N PHE A 576 60.79 23.43 80.11
CA PHE A 576 61.39 23.31 81.44
C PHE A 576 62.83 22.81 81.32
N ASP A 577 63.67 23.10 82.30
CA ASP A 577 65.05 22.63 82.31
C ASP A 577 65.08 21.13 82.64
N GLU A 578 65.55 20.32 81.70
CA GLU A 578 65.63 18.86 81.85
C GLU A 578 66.73 18.43 82.84
N VAL A 579 67.74 19.28 83.09
CA VAL A 579 68.82 19.02 84.05
C VAL A 579 69.07 20.24 84.93
N LEU A 580 69.10 20.05 86.26
CA LEU A 580 69.42 21.09 87.24
C LEU A 580 70.53 20.63 88.19
N ASN A 581 71.48 21.50 88.50
CA ASN A 581 72.48 21.26 89.55
C ASN A 581 72.03 21.95 90.83
N VAL A 582 71.88 21.19 91.92
CA VAL A 582 71.36 21.67 93.20
C VAL A 582 72.23 21.16 94.37
N SER A 583 72.10 21.77 95.54
CA SER A 583 72.74 21.30 96.78
C SER A 583 71.72 20.53 97.61
N CYS A 584 72.17 19.54 98.39
CA CYS A 584 71.32 18.77 99.32
C CYS A 584 70.61 19.66 100.36
N THR A 585 71.07 20.89 100.56
CA THR A 585 70.42 21.88 101.46
C THR A 585 69.33 22.70 100.77
N ASN A 586 69.24 22.69 99.44
CA ASN A 586 68.31 23.53 98.68
C ASN A 586 67.85 22.85 97.38
N ILE A 587 66.97 21.85 97.52
CA ILE A 587 66.35 21.15 96.39
C ILE A 587 65.02 21.83 96.04
N PRO A 588 64.84 22.35 94.80
CA PRO A 588 63.61 23.06 94.40
C PRO A 588 62.43 22.10 94.27
N GLN A 589 61.21 22.60 94.47
CA GLN A 589 59.97 21.84 94.22
C GLN A 589 59.79 21.47 92.74
N ALA A 590 59.05 20.41 92.45
CA ALA A 590 58.77 19.99 91.08
C ALA A 590 57.96 21.04 90.30
N PRO A 591 58.32 21.36 89.05
CA PRO A 591 57.55 22.31 88.24
C PRO A 591 56.17 21.72 87.89
N ALA A 592 55.13 22.55 87.96
CA ALA A 592 53.78 22.18 87.52
C ALA A 592 53.68 22.28 85.99
N LEU A 593 53.89 21.17 85.28
CA LEU A 593 53.78 21.12 83.82
C LEU A 593 52.31 20.95 83.38
N THR A 594 51.90 21.70 82.36
CA THR A 594 50.63 21.53 81.65
C THR A 594 50.89 21.06 80.22
N PHE A 595 49.96 20.29 79.65
CA PHE A 595 50.11 19.65 78.35
C PHE A 595 48.94 20.01 77.43
N THR A 596 49.22 20.12 76.14
CA THR A 596 48.23 20.32 75.07
C THR A 596 48.37 19.22 74.04
N ASP A 597 47.24 18.88 73.43
CA ASP A 597 47.15 17.92 72.35
C ASP A 597 46.26 18.51 71.24
N ASN A 598 46.48 18.10 69.99
CA ASN A 598 45.76 18.67 68.83
C ASN A 598 44.35 18.10 68.67
N CYS A 599 44.07 16.90 69.18
CA CYS A 599 42.83 16.15 69.04
C CYS A 599 42.10 15.94 70.38
N SER A 600 42.84 16.08 71.49
CA SER A 600 42.33 15.93 72.85
C SER A 600 42.30 17.27 73.58
N SER A 601 41.12 17.65 74.08
CA SER A 601 41.00 18.80 75.00
C SER A 601 41.77 18.55 76.29
N SER A 602 42.27 19.61 76.93
CA SER A 602 43.06 19.52 78.17
C SER A 602 42.38 18.73 79.32
N ALA A 603 41.05 18.63 79.33
CA ALA A 603 40.29 17.84 80.30
C ALA A 603 40.48 16.32 80.16
N ASN A 604 40.90 15.83 78.99
CA ASN A 604 41.02 14.41 78.68
C ASN A 604 42.49 13.94 78.62
N ILE A 605 43.44 14.82 78.99
CA ILE A 605 44.85 14.47 79.09
C ILE A 605 45.11 13.99 80.52
N VAL A 606 45.59 12.76 80.66
CA VAL A 606 45.98 12.16 81.94
C VAL A 606 47.48 12.35 82.13
N VAL A 607 47.87 12.98 83.25
CA VAL A 607 49.27 13.21 83.63
C VAL A 607 49.58 12.44 84.90
N VAL A 608 50.58 11.56 84.86
CA VAL A 608 51.08 10.81 86.03
C VAL A 608 52.49 11.28 86.34
N PHE A 609 52.71 11.78 87.55
CA PHE A 609 54.02 12.24 88.04
C PHE A 609 54.64 11.23 89.00
N ASN A 610 55.93 10.97 88.84
CA ASN A 610 56.73 10.13 89.73
C ASN A 610 58.11 10.76 89.99
N GLU A 611 58.61 10.65 91.23
CA GLU A 611 59.93 11.13 91.63
C GLU A 611 60.69 10.04 92.38
N THR A 612 61.95 9.83 92.00
CA THR A 612 62.85 8.84 92.62
C THR A 612 64.22 9.47 92.84
N ASN A 613 64.95 9.04 93.88
CA ASN A 613 66.32 9.50 94.13
C ASN A 613 67.29 8.32 94.30
N THR A 614 68.58 8.56 94.08
CA THR A 614 69.65 7.56 94.20
C THR A 614 70.48 7.71 95.49
N PHE A 615 69.99 8.48 96.47
CA PHE A 615 70.70 8.71 97.73
C PHE A 615 70.91 7.40 98.50
N GLN A 616 72.10 7.23 99.08
CA GLN A 616 72.45 6.09 99.93
C GLN A 616 73.09 6.60 101.23
N ASP A 617 72.59 6.09 102.36
CA ASP A 617 73.10 6.46 103.69
C ASP A 617 74.58 6.08 103.85
N ASN A 618 75.36 7.00 104.43
CA ASN A 618 76.79 6.90 104.72
C ASN A 618 77.69 6.66 103.49
N VAL A 619 77.23 7.06 102.30
CA VAL A 619 78.03 7.17 101.08
C VAL A 619 78.24 8.63 100.76
N TYR A 620 79.48 9.11 100.84
CA TYR A 620 79.85 10.53 100.65
C TYR A 620 80.03 10.91 99.18
N ASN A 621 79.05 10.59 98.32
CA ASN A 621 79.02 11.00 96.91
C ASN A 621 77.72 11.75 96.58
N ASP A 622 77.80 12.65 95.62
CA ASP A 622 76.63 13.32 95.03
C ASP A 622 75.61 12.29 94.50
N TYR A 623 74.32 12.63 94.57
CA TYR A 623 73.23 11.76 94.14
C TYR A 623 72.28 12.47 93.18
N GLU A 624 71.40 11.71 92.54
CA GLU A 624 70.46 12.25 91.55
C GLU A 624 69.01 12.11 92.02
N ILE A 625 68.18 13.10 91.68
CA ILE A 625 66.72 13.00 91.75
C ILE A 625 66.19 13.01 90.33
N VAL A 626 65.44 11.97 89.95
CA VAL A 626 64.79 11.86 88.65
C VAL A 626 63.28 12.03 88.81
N ARG A 627 62.75 13.08 88.18
CA ARG A 627 61.32 13.36 88.03
C ARG A 627 60.84 12.89 86.68
N THR A 628 59.72 12.21 86.63
CA THR A 628 59.12 11.68 85.39
C THR A 628 57.65 12.05 85.30
N TRP A 629 57.23 12.64 84.18
CA TRP A 629 55.83 12.86 83.82
C TRP A 629 55.45 11.94 82.66
N THR A 630 54.54 11.01 82.89
CA THR A 630 53.92 10.19 81.84
C THR A 630 52.58 10.82 81.47
N VAL A 631 52.41 11.23 80.21
CA VAL A 631 51.21 11.89 79.73
C VAL A 631 50.53 11.09 78.63
N ARG A 632 49.22 10.92 78.75
CA ARG A 632 48.41 10.14 77.82
C ARG A 632 47.15 10.91 77.46
N ASP A 633 46.78 10.90 76.19
CA ASP A 633 45.54 11.50 75.70
C ASP A 633 44.31 10.57 75.83
N ALA A 634 43.17 10.99 75.27
CA ALA A 634 41.93 10.21 75.25
C ALA A 634 41.99 8.96 74.34
N CYS A 635 42.89 8.97 73.36
CA CYS A 635 43.04 7.98 72.31
C CYS A 635 44.09 6.91 72.67
N GLY A 636 44.82 7.12 73.77
CA GLY A 636 45.85 6.23 74.28
C GLY A 636 47.26 6.53 73.77
N ASN A 637 47.48 7.63 73.04
CA ASN A 637 48.82 8.06 72.66
C ASN A 637 49.55 8.61 73.90
N GLU A 638 50.75 8.10 74.17
CA GLU A 638 51.50 8.36 75.41
C GLU A 638 52.90 8.93 75.13
N ALA A 639 53.31 9.92 75.91
CA ALA A 639 54.66 10.47 75.92
C ALA A 639 55.21 10.55 77.36
N VAL A 640 56.54 10.50 77.50
CA VAL A 640 57.22 10.54 78.81
C VAL A 640 58.26 11.66 78.80
N TYR A 641 58.20 12.53 79.81
CA TYR A 641 59.10 13.66 80.01
C TYR A 641 59.87 13.49 81.32
N LYS A 642 61.16 13.85 81.36
CA LYS A 642 62.03 13.67 82.54
C LYS A 642 62.77 14.95 82.91
N GLN A 643 62.97 15.17 84.21
CA GLN A 643 63.87 16.17 84.77
C GLN A 643 64.82 15.50 85.76
N ILE A 644 66.12 15.74 85.62
CA ILE A 644 67.18 15.16 86.45
C ILE A 644 67.82 16.28 87.28
N LEU A 645 67.83 16.14 88.60
CA LEU A 645 68.53 17.04 89.50
C LEU A 645 69.81 16.34 89.99
N ILE A 646 70.97 16.94 89.74
CA ILE A 646 72.26 16.49 90.27
C ILE A 646 72.47 17.19 91.61
N VAL A 647 72.45 16.43 92.71
CA VAL A 647 72.45 16.93 94.08
C VAL A 647 73.85 16.77 94.70
N THR A 648 74.48 17.91 95.00
CA THR A 648 75.80 17.98 95.66
C THR A 648 75.69 17.86 97.18
N LEU A 649 76.58 17.09 97.82
CA LEU A 649 76.63 16.92 99.28
C LEU A 649 77.29 18.13 99.98
N ASP A 650 76.62 18.69 100.99
CA ASP A 650 77.14 19.75 101.87
C ASP A 650 77.31 19.24 103.32
N GLN A 651 78.18 19.88 104.09
CA GLN A 651 78.45 19.56 105.50
C GLN A 651 77.60 20.38 106.48
N ARG A 652 77.18 19.75 107.58
CA ARG A 652 76.48 20.37 108.70
C ARG A 652 77.16 19.99 110.02
N GLU A 653 77.48 20.98 110.85
CA GLU A 653 78.17 20.78 112.13
C GLU A 653 77.25 21.00 113.34
N THR A 654 77.44 20.20 114.40
CA THR A 654 76.78 20.30 115.71
C THR A 654 77.79 20.10 116.85
N TYR A 655 77.61 20.79 117.98
CA TYR A 655 78.57 20.82 119.10
C TYR A 655 77.92 20.37 120.43
N VAL A 656 78.61 19.57 121.24
CA VAL A 656 78.12 18.98 122.50
C VAL A 656 79.22 18.99 123.60
N ASP A 657 78.88 19.37 124.82
CA ASP A 657 79.79 19.38 125.99
C ASP A 657 79.40 18.26 126.99
N ALA A 658 80.34 17.36 127.30
CA ALA A 658 80.18 16.18 128.15
C ALA A 658 80.70 16.36 129.59
N GLY A 659 81.20 17.56 129.96
CA GLY A 659 81.50 17.94 131.35
C GLY A 659 82.78 17.33 131.97
N LYS A 660 82.93 17.46 133.31
CA LYS A 660 84.12 17.02 134.08
C LYS A 660 83.95 15.63 134.71
N LYS A 661 84.99 14.78 134.71
CA LYS A 661 85.01 13.44 135.34
C LYS A 661 86.34 13.15 136.06
N CYS A 662 86.34 12.28 137.05
CA CYS A 662 87.59 11.81 137.66
C CYS A 662 88.24 10.73 136.77
N PHE A 663 89.57 10.66 136.72
CA PHE A 663 90.26 9.67 135.90
C PHE A 663 90.01 8.23 136.38
N ASP A 664 89.70 8.03 137.66
CA ASP A 664 89.39 6.71 138.24
C ASP A 664 87.88 6.37 138.20
N ASP A 665 87.02 7.24 137.64
CA ASP A 665 85.58 6.99 137.50
C ASP A 665 85.24 5.92 136.44
N GLY A 666 86.23 5.42 135.70
CA GLY A 666 86.08 4.37 134.70
C GLY A 666 85.93 4.86 133.25
N ILE A 667 85.55 3.95 132.35
CA ILE A 667 85.43 4.20 130.90
C ILE A 667 84.16 4.99 130.54
N VAL A 668 84.21 5.78 129.48
CA VAL A 668 83.12 6.63 128.97
C VAL A 668 82.74 6.22 127.54
N ASN A 669 81.44 6.05 127.26
CA ASN A 669 80.95 5.80 125.90
C ASN A 669 80.48 7.10 125.25
N LEU A 670 81.17 7.53 124.19
CA LEU A 670 80.89 8.77 123.49
C LEU A 670 79.57 8.78 122.73
N ASN A 671 79.05 7.60 122.33
CA ASN A 671 77.73 7.50 121.68
C ASN A 671 76.59 8.02 122.56
N ASP A 672 76.76 8.06 123.88
CA ASP A 672 75.75 8.57 124.80
C ASP A 672 75.55 10.09 124.66
N PHE A 673 76.46 10.79 123.96
CA PHE A 673 76.41 12.23 123.74
C PHE A 673 75.98 12.64 122.32
N VAL A 674 75.72 11.68 121.41
CA VAL A 674 75.21 11.99 120.07
C VAL A 674 73.67 11.87 120.04
N PRO A 675 72.95 12.81 119.40
CA PRO A 675 71.50 12.73 119.27
C PRO A 675 71.03 11.41 118.63
N SER A 676 70.02 10.76 119.22
CA SER A 676 69.48 9.47 118.75
C SER A 676 68.82 9.52 117.36
N THR A 677 68.61 10.71 116.79
CA THR A 677 68.08 10.92 115.44
C THR A 677 69.14 10.81 114.35
N LEU A 678 70.43 10.85 114.69
CA LEU A 678 71.52 10.70 113.73
C LEU A 678 71.86 9.22 113.52
N ASN A 679 72.29 8.89 112.30
CA ASN A 679 72.67 7.54 111.93
C ASN A 679 73.86 7.07 112.78
N THR A 680 73.66 5.98 113.55
CA THR A 680 74.56 5.46 114.58
C THR A 680 75.78 4.69 114.05
N ASN A 681 75.87 4.45 112.74
CA ASN A 681 77.04 3.82 112.10
C ASN A 681 78.13 4.82 111.70
N GLY A 682 78.06 6.07 112.14
CA GLY A 682 79.13 7.05 111.98
C GLY A 682 80.42 6.70 112.72
N THR A 683 81.48 7.45 112.48
CA THR A 683 82.83 7.19 113.00
C THR A 683 83.25 8.23 114.02
N TRP A 684 83.86 7.77 115.13
CA TRP A 684 84.47 8.62 116.15
C TRP A 684 85.97 8.81 115.92
N GLU A 685 86.44 10.03 116.16
CA GLU A 685 87.86 10.38 116.11
C GLU A 685 88.22 11.26 117.31
N LEU A 686 89.36 10.97 117.97
CA LEU A 686 89.94 11.82 119.01
C LEU A 686 90.71 12.95 118.33
N ILE A 687 90.27 14.18 118.55
CA ILE A 687 90.85 15.37 117.93
C ILE A 687 91.87 16.05 118.85
N GLU A 688 91.61 16.07 120.16
CA GLU A 688 92.45 16.76 121.14
C GLU A 688 92.42 16.04 122.50
N GLY A 689 93.57 15.95 123.19
CA GLY A 689 93.71 15.31 124.52
C GLY A 689 95.01 14.51 124.69
N ASN A 690 95.24 13.94 125.88
CA ASN A 690 96.42 13.11 126.12
C ASN A 690 96.22 11.68 125.54
N PRO A 691 97.06 11.25 124.59
CA PRO A 691 96.88 9.96 123.91
C PRO A 691 97.12 8.73 124.80
N ALA A 692 97.61 8.91 126.03
CA ALA A 692 97.68 7.83 127.01
C ALA A 692 96.29 7.33 127.43
N ALA A 693 95.25 8.18 127.36
CA ALA A 693 93.86 7.76 127.44
C ALA A 693 93.42 7.22 126.07
N THR A 694 92.87 6.00 126.03
CA THR A 694 92.63 5.29 124.77
C THR A 694 91.19 5.46 124.27
N LEU A 695 91.01 5.78 122.98
CA LEU A 695 89.72 5.76 122.29
C LEU A 695 89.66 4.54 121.35
N THR A 696 88.72 3.61 121.58
CA THR A 696 88.45 2.46 120.70
C THR A 696 86.99 2.45 120.29
N GLY A 697 86.72 2.78 119.02
CA GLY A 697 85.35 3.02 118.57
C GLY A 697 84.76 4.22 119.31
N SER A 698 83.59 4.06 119.94
CA SER A 698 82.98 5.09 120.78
C SER A 698 83.45 5.05 122.24
N ILE A 699 84.29 4.09 122.65
CA ILE A 699 84.67 3.93 124.07
C ILE A 699 85.98 4.66 124.37
N PHE A 700 85.92 5.67 125.23
CA PHE A 700 87.05 6.45 125.73
C PHE A 700 87.44 6.02 127.15
N ASN A 701 88.70 5.65 127.39
CA ASN A 701 89.19 5.19 128.69
C ASN A 701 90.31 6.10 129.25
N PRO A 702 90.01 6.90 130.31
CA PRO A 702 91.00 7.76 130.96
C PRO A 702 91.72 7.12 132.17
N THR A 703 91.40 5.90 132.60
CA THR A 703 91.97 5.31 133.84
C THR A 703 93.45 4.96 133.75
N THR A 704 94.02 4.96 132.54
CA THR A 704 95.43 4.68 132.29
C THR A 704 96.35 5.88 132.53
N LEU A 705 95.79 7.02 132.96
CA LEU A 705 96.57 8.20 133.32
C LEU A 705 97.28 7.99 134.67
N GLU A 706 98.60 8.19 134.72
CA GLU A 706 99.40 8.10 135.95
C GLU A 706 99.56 9.48 136.61
N LEU A 707 99.54 9.53 137.96
CA LEU A 707 99.77 10.77 138.72
C LEU A 707 101.24 11.19 138.57
N GLY A 708 101.46 12.32 137.90
CA GLY A 708 102.75 12.99 137.75
C GLY A 708 102.63 14.47 138.12
N ASP A 709 103.74 15.21 138.09
CA ASP A 709 103.77 16.61 138.58
C ASP A 709 102.70 17.52 137.97
N ASP A 710 102.27 17.24 136.73
CA ASP A 710 101.26 18.01 135.99
C ASP A 710 99.81 17.47 136.16
N PHE A 711 99.61 16.35 136.85
CA PHE A 711 98.30 15.71 137.07
C PHE A 711 98.19 15.20 138.52
N LEU A 712 98.01 16.15 139.45
CA LEU A 712 97.88 15.94 140.89
C LEU A 712 96.48 16.32 141.41
N PRO A 713 96.10 15.88 142.62
CA PRO A 713 94.94 16.44 143.33
C PRO A 713 95.02 17.98 143.36
N ASP A 714 93.93 18.66 143.01
CA ASP A 714 93.72 20.12 142.88
C ASP A 714 94.40 20.82 141.68
N SER A 715 94.88 20.08 140.66
CA SER A 715 95.57 20.66 139.48
C SER A 715 94.69 21.19 138.34
N GLY A 716 93.37 20.97 138.36
CA GLY A 716 92.41 21.49 137.37
C GLY A 716 92.08 20.59 136.17
N GLY A 717 92.82 19.48 135.97
CA GLY A 717 92.51 18.43 134.99
C GLY A 717 92.93 18.70 133.53
N MET A 718 92.60 17.79 132.60
CA MET A 718 92.89 17.87 131.15
C MET A 718 91.61 17.80 130.30
N ASP A 719 91.54 18.61 129.23
CA ASP A 719 90.43 18.62 128.26
C ASP A 719 90.66 17.66 127.08
N TYR A 720 89.58 17.06 126.59
CA TYR A 720 89.50 16.15 125.45
C TYR A 720 88.41 16.59 124.47
N LYS A 721 88.64 16.42 123.16
CA LYS A 721 87.69 16.71 122.07
C LYS A 721 87.59 15.56 121.07
N PHE A 722 86.38 15.25 120.61
CA PHE A 722 86.07 14.16 119.70
C PHE A 722 85.13 14.61 118.57
N TRP A 723 85.25 14.04 117.38
CA TRP A 723 84.29 14.21 116.28
C TRP A 723 83.56 12.91 115.95
N TYR A 724 82.26 13.02 115.68
CA TYR A 724 81.40 11.97 115.16
C TYR A 724 80.86 12.35 113.77
N THR A 725 81.27 11.65 112.73
CA THR A 725 80.87 11.95 111.34
C THR A 725 79.89 10.90 110.81
N THR A 726 78.77 11.34 110.24
CA THR A 726 77.70 10.50 109.64
C THR A 726 76.97 11.25 108.51
N THR A 727 75.94 10.65 107.90
CA THR A 727 75.04 11.36 106.95
C THR A 727 73.64 11.55 107.56
N ASP A 728 72.99 12.67 107.22
CA ASP A 728 71.62 12.99 107.64
C ASP A 728 70.87 13.73 106.52
N ASN A 729 69.65 13.28 106.20
CA ASN A 729 68.75 13.87 105.19
C ASN A 729 69.42 14.20 103.84
N GLY A 730 70.31 13.35 103.35
CA GLY A 730 70.99 13.59 102.06
C GLY A 730 72.23 14.48 102.14
N CYS A 731 72.70 14.86 103.33
CA CYS A 731 73.91 15.69 103.54
C CYS A 731 74.90 15.04 104.53
N ILE A 732 76.11 15.59 104.64
CA ILE A 732 77.14 15.17 105.62
C ILE A 732 76.88 15.86 106.97
N SER A 733 76.92 15.11 108.08
CA SER A 733 76.68 15.60 109.44
C SER A 733 77.87 15.28 110.36
N ILE A 734 78.44 16.30 111.00
CA ILE A 734 79.57 16.19 111.94
C ILE A 734 79.14 16.67 113.33
N THR A 735 79.35 15.86 114.37
CA THR A 735 79.07 16.23 115.77
C THR A 735 80.34 16.24 116.61
N GLU A 736 80.68 17.38 117.19
CA GLU A 736 81.84 17.55 118.08
C GLU A 736 81.43 17.35 119.55
N VAL A 737 82.20 16.56 120.31
CA VAL A 737 82.01 16.33 121.76
C VAL A 737 83.27 16.72 122.54
N THR A 738 83.15 17.52 123.60
CA THR A 738 84.26 17.92 124.49
C THR A 738 84.09 17.46 125.94
N MET A 739 85.16 17.10 126.67
CA MET A 739 85.10 16.68 128.09
C MET A 739 86.40 16.95 128.88
N ASN A 740 86.36 16.97 130.22
CA ASN A 740 87.53 17.26 131.09
C ASN A 740 87.77 16.16 132.17
N ILE A 741 89.03 15.79 132.48
CA ILE A 741 89.40 14.69 133.41
C ILE A 741 90.34 15.15 134.57
N ASN A 742 90.10 14.79 135.87
CA ASN A 742 90.88 15.23 137.10
C ASN A 742 91.16 14.13 138.18
N ALA A 743 91.86 14.41 139.32
CA ALA A 743 92.55 13.43 140.22
C ALA A 743 92.38 13.52 141.78
N ASP A 744 91.29 14.08 142.34
CA ASP A 744 91.24 14.59 143.73
C ASP A 744 90.94 13.59 144.91
N CYS A 745 91.43 12.33 144.98
CA CYS A 745 90.78 11.27 145.83
C CYS A 745 91.56 10.24 146.77
N VAL A 746 92.72 10.45 147.47
CA VAL A 746 93.44 9.41 148.34
C VAL A 746 94.18 9.86 149.67
N VAL A 747 94.33 9.04 150.78
CA VAL A 747 95.14 9.26 152.10
C VAL A 747 95.74 7.95 152.83
N LEU A 748 96.82 7.97 153.70
CA LEU A 748 97.68 6.79 154.23
C LEU A 748 97.90 6.59 155.83
N PRO A 749 98.29 5.39 156.40
CA PRO A 749 98.44 5.08 157.88
C PRO A 749 99.86 4.67 158.51
N CYS A 750 100.08 4.73 159.86
CA CYS A 750 101.35 4.42 160.63
C CYS A 750 101.25 3.40 161.83
N GLY A 751 102.35 2.79 162.37
CA GLY A 751 102.33 1.69 163.40
C GLY A 751 103.45 1.62 164.50
N GLU A 752 103.50 0.55 165.33
CA GLU A 752 104.31 0.44 166.59
C GLU A 752 105.84 0.49 166.40
N ASN A 753 106.36 -0.06 165.30
CA ASN A 753 107.80 -0.11 165.04
C ASN A 753 108.40 1.25 164.65
N ASP A 754 107.54 2.25 164.46
CA ASP A 754 107.94 3.58 164.01
C ASP A 754 108.27 4.49 165.21
N VAL A 755 108.00 4.08 166.46
CA VAL A 755 108.21 4.90 167.67
C VAL A 755 109.59 4.68 168.30
N ALA A 756 110.41 5.73 168.37
CA ALA A 756 111.70 5.72 169.08
C ALA A 756 111.72 6.70 170.27
N ILE A 757 112.13 6.23 171.47
CA ILE A 757 112.14 7.01 172.73
C ILE A 757 113.56 7.09 173.30
N SER A 758 113.98 8.27 173.77
CA SER A 758 115.33 8.52 174.30
C SER A 758 115.74 7.58 175.46
N LYS A 759 116.94 6.98 175.35
CA LYS A 759 117.54 6.10 176.38
C LYS A 759 118.46 6.84 177.36
N ALA A 760 118.98 7.98 176.96
CA ALA A 760 119.83 8.83 177.78
C ALA A 760 119.48 10.30 177.53
N VAL A 761 119.61 11.12 178.56
CA VAL A 761 119.48 12.57 178.50
C VAL A 761 120.69 13.17 179.21
N THR A 762 121.46 14.00 178.52
CA THR A 762 122.69 14.63 179.00
C THR A 762 122.71 16.10 178.59
N PRO A 763 121.92 16.97 179.25
CA PRO A 763 121.83 18.36 178.86
C PRO A 763 123.15 19.07 179.18
N ASN A 764 124.03 19.24 178.19
CA ASN A 764 125.38 19.82 178.35
C ASN A 764 125.70 20.88 177.27
N GLY A 765 124.81 21.11 176.30
CA GLY A 765 124.95 22.08 175.23
C GLY A 765 125.70 21.59 173.99
N ASP A 766 125.91 20.28 173.81
CA ASP A 766 126.61 19.70 172.66
C ASP A 766 125.68 19.23 171.51
N ALA A 767 124.37 19.53 171.63
CA ALA A 767 123.31 19.24 170.66
C ALA A 767 122.91 17.76 170.54
N TYR A 768 123.52 16.86 171.33
CA TYR A 768 123.14 15.46 171.37
C TYR A 768 122.54 15.08 172.74
N ASN A 769 121.34 14.50 172.73
CA ASN A 769 120.61 14.06 173.93
C ASN A 769 120.31 15.20 174.93
N GLU A 770 119.99 16.40 174.44
CA GLU A 770 119.69 17.57 175.28
C GLU A 770 118.32 17.47 175.99
N SER A 771 117.40 16.69 175.43
CA SER A 771 116.04 16.46 175.93
C SER A 771 115.63 15.00 175.84
N PHE A 772 114.54 14.66 176.54
CA PHE A 772 113.86 13.39 176.38
C PHE A 772 112.90 13.46 175.19
N ASP A 773 113.20 12.78 174.08
CA ASP A 773 112.45 12.90 172.83
C ASP A 773 111.70 11.61 172.46
N ILE A 774 110.63 11.79 171.65
CA ILE A 774 109.84 10.72 171.04
C ILE A 774 109.77 11.03 169.54
N THR A 775 110.28 10.16 168.66
CA THR A 775 110.42 10.42 167.21
C THR A 775 109.85 9.30 166.34
N GLY A 776 109.60 9.59 165.05
CA GLY A 776 109.21 8.63 164.00
C GLY A 776 107.71 8.54 163.71
N ILE A 777 106.91 9.47 164.26
CA ILE A 777 105.44 9.51 164.13
C ILE A 777 104.89 10.89 163.75
N GLU A 778 105.71 11.76 163.17
CA GLU A 778 105.42 13.18 162.96
C GLU A 778 104.30 13.44 161.92
N LEU A 779 104.11 12.52 160.97
CA LEU A 779 103.10 12.60 159.91
C LEU A 779 101.81 11.82 160.23
N CYS A 780 101.74 11.23 161.43
CA CYS A 780 100.69 10.29 161.82
C CYS A 780 99.60 10.93 162.69
N GLY A 781 99.84 12.13 163.23
CA GLY A 781 98.84 12.90 163.99
C GLY A 781 98.59 12.46 165.44
N PHE A 782 99.47 11.66 166.05
CA PHE A 782 99.29 11.22 167.46
C PHE A 782 99.73 12.28 168.49
N THR A 783 99.11 12.24 169.68
CA THR A 783 99.48 13.09 170.83
C THR A 783 100.01 12.24 171.99
N ALA A 784 101.11 12.62 172.65
CA ALA A 784 101.78 11.82 173.68
C ALA A 784 101.56 12.35 175.12
N ASP A 785 101.30 11.46 176.08
CA ASP A 785 101.31 11.75 177.52
C ASP A 785 102.57 11.11 178.15
N VAL A 786 103.33 11.88 178.93
CA VAL A 786 104.62 11.44 179.50
C VAL A 786 104.67 11.66 181.02
N LYS A 787 105.05 10.61 181.77
CA LYS A 787 105.32 10.68 183.21
C LYS A 787 106.67 10.08 183.53
N ILE A 788 107.45 10.74 184.39
CA ILE A 788 108.81 10.31 184.76
C ILE A 788 108.94 10.21 186.27
N PHE A 789 109.47 9.08 186.74
CA PHE A 789 109.57 8.71 188.15
C PHE A 789 111.03 8.48 188.56
N ASN A 790 111.36 8.74 189.82
CA ASN A 790 112.65 8.34 190.37
C ASN A 790 112.66 6.85 190.77
N ARG A 791 113.83 6.36 191.18
CA ARG A 791 114.04 4.96 191.59
C ARG A 791 113.18 4.46 192.76
N TRP A 792 112.55 5.35 193.51
CA TRP A 792 111.65 5.00 194.62
C TRP A 792 110.17 5.10 194.23
N GLY A 793 109.87 5.37 192.96
CA GLY A 793 108.50 5.50 192.44
C GLY A 793 107.87 6.87 192.67
N ALA A 794 108.62 7.86 193.14
CA ALA A 794 108.09 9.22 193.27
C ALA A 794 108.10 9.90 191.90
N LEU A 795 106.97 10.53 191.53
CA LEU A 795 106.81 11.28 190.29
C LEU A 795 107.70 12.53 190.33
N ILE A 796 108.41 12.75 189.23
CA ILE A 796 109.39 13.82 189.05
C ILE A 796 108.89 14.82 188.02
N PHE A 797 108.30 14.32 186.93
CA PHE A 797 107.77 15.13 185.84
C PHE A 797 106.52 14.48 185.24
N GLU A 798 105.55 15.28 184.82
CA GLU A 798 104.36 14.83 184.09
C GLU A 798 103.95 15.87 183.03
N SER A 799 103.49 15.40 181.87
CA SER A 799 102.93 16.21 180.79
C SER A 799 101.85 15.41 180.06
N ASN A 800 100.71 16.05 179.75
CA ASN A 800 99.54 15.43 179.11
C ASN A 800 99.42 15.83 177.61
N SER A 801 100.47 16.42 177.07
CA SER A 801 100.57 16.89 175.68
C SER A 801 102.05 17.09 175.33
N TYR A 802 102.84 16.04 175.47
CA TYR A 802 104.27 16.07 175.26
C TYR A 802 104.60 16.22 173.78
N THR A 803 105.50 17.14 173.48
CA THR A 803 105.91 17.42 172.10
C THR A 803 106.78 16.27 171.58
N VAL A 804 106.44 15.77 170.39
CA VAL A 804 107.17 14.71 169.67
C VAL A 804 108.09 15.34 168.60
N GLY A 805 109.26 14.76 168.37
CA GLY A 805 110.29 15.26 167.45
C GLY A 805 111.69 15.32 168.09
N GLU A 806 112.73 15.27 167.26
CA GLU A 806 114.14 15.25 167.69
C GLU A 806 114.57 16.60 168.29
N ASN A 807 115.13 16.60 169.50
CA ASN A 807 115.50 17.76 170.32
C ASN A 807 114.34 18.70 170.69
N MET A 808 113.09 18.23 170.62
CA MET A 808 111.89 19.02 170.93
C MET A 808 111.29 18.72 172.31
N GLY A 809 111.81 17.70 173.00
CA GLY A 809 111.31 17.23 174.28
C GLY A 809 111.39 18.26 175.42
N GLU A 810 110.31 18.34 176.20
CA GLU A 810 110.19 19.33 177.27
C GLU A 810 111.05 19.02 178.51
N TRP A 811 111.37 17.74 178.74
CA TRP A 811 112.05 17.32 179.97
C TRP A 811 113.56 17.26 179.79
N LYS A 812 114.26 18.10 180.55
CA LYS A 812 115.74 18.22 180.58
C LYS A 812 116.31 17.98 181.98
N GLY A 813 115.71 17.07 182.75
CA GLY A 813 116.12 16.76 184.12
C GLY A 813 115.55 17.69 185.21
N SER A 814 114.49 18.45 184.91
CA SER A 814 113.80 19.30 185.89
C SER A 814 112.94 18.46 186.86
N ALA A 815 112.85 18.89 188.12
CA ALA A 815 111.97 18.27 189.13
C ALA A 815 110.75 19.14 189.45
N SER A 816 109.60 18.51 189.63
CA SER A 816 108.44 19.15 190.27
C SER A 816 108.75 19.48 191.74
N LYS A 817 108.31 20.67 192.20
CA LYS A 817 108.64 21.27 193.52
C LYS A 817 108.35 20.40 194.76
N LYS A 818 107.70 19.23 194.62
CA LYS A 818 107.33 18.35 195.74
C LYS A 818 108.40 17.31 196.11
N SER A 819 109.41 17.06 195.27
CA SER A 819 110.21 15.83 195.39
C SER A 819 111.69 16.03 195.78
N ILE A 820 112.25 17.25 195.68
CA ILE A 820 113.67 17.52 195.98
C ILE A 820 113.81 18.94 196.55
N GLY A 821 114.41 19.12 197.72
CA GLY A 821 114.61 20.45 198.31
C GLY A 821 115.50 21.35 197.43
N ALA A 822 115.15 22.63 197.33
CA ALA A 822 115.85 23.80 196.73
C ALA A 822 116.58 23.70 195.36
N ALA A 823 116.97 22.52 194.87
CA ALA A 823 117.60 22.34 193.56
C ALA A 823 116.53 22.20 192.46
N SER A 824 116.72 22.91 191.34
CA SER A 824 115.82 22.90 190.18
C SER A 824 115.95 21.64 189.31
N THR A 825 117.04 20.89 189.45
CA THR A 825 117.33 19.67 188.66
C THR A 825 117.52 18.46 189.56
N VAL A 826 117.14 17.30 189.03
CA VAL A 826 117.27 16.02 189.73
C VAL A 826 118.70 15.49 189.63
N PRO A 827 119.20 14.78 190.66
CA PRO A 827 120.56 14.25 190.62
C PRO A 827 120.75 13.20 189.53
N ASN A 828 122.00 13.05 189.08
CA ASN A 828 122.39 12.02 188.12
C ASN A 828 121.93 10.65 188.58
N GLY A 829 121.36 9.89 187.65
CA GLY A 829 120.84 8.57 187.94
C GLY A 829 119.81 8.11 186.93
N THR A 830 119.34 6.89 187.15
CA THR A 830 118.31 6.27 186.33
C THR A 830 116.92 6.69 186.81
N TYR A 831 116.11 7.15 185.87
CA TYR A 831 114.70 7.45 186.02
C TYR A 831 113.89 6.50 185.14
N TYR A 832 112.58 6.43 185.37
CA TYR A 832 111.69 5.55 184.61
C TYR A 832 110.56 6.36 184.01
N TYR A 833 110.26 6.14 182.73
CA TYR A 833 109.18 6.82 182.04
C TYR A 833 107.98 5.91 181.77
N ILE A 834 106.83 6.54 181.64
CA ILE A 834 105.61 5.98 181.03
C ILE A 834 105.17 6.97 179.95
N VAL A 835 105.11 6.51 178.70
CA VAL A 835 104.66 7.27 177.52
C VAL A 835 103.40 6.61 176.97
N THR A 836 102.33 7.36 176.79
CA THR A 836 101.07 6.86 176.19
C THR A 836 100.72 7.70 174.96
N LEU A 837 100.57 7.07 173.80
CA LEU A 837 100.09 7.73 172.59
C LEU A 837 98.56 7.64 172.54
N LYS A 838 97.88 8.80 172.47
CA LYS A 838 96.42 8.85 172.42
C LYS A 838 95.90 8.33 171.09
N ASP A 839 94.84 7.53 171.17
CA ASP A 839 94.06 6.99 170.05
C ASP A 839 94.82 6.12 169.03
N SER A 840 96.08 5.75 169.31
CA SER A 840 96.87 4.88 168.43
C SER A 840 96.51 3.39 168.58
N GLY A 841 95.87 3.01 169.69
CA GLY A 841 95.62 1.60 170.05
C GLY A 841 96.85 0.85 170.57
N LEU A 842 98.02 1.51 170.66
CA LEU A 842 99.28 0.91 171.14
C LEU A 842 99.35 0.90 172.68
N ALA A 843 100.03 -0.09 173.25
CA ALA A 843 100.24 -0.18 174.70
C ALA A 843 101.19 0.94 175.20
N PRO A 844 101.03 1.45 176.44
CA PRO A 844 101.94 2.45 177.00
C PRO A 844 103.39 1.97 177.02
N PHE A 845 104.31 2.78 176.50
CA PHE A 845 105.73 2.48 176.50
C PHE A 845 106.33 2.81 177.86
N THR A 846 107.06 1.87 178.47
CA THR A 846 107.76 2.08 179.74
C THR A 846 109.20 1.63 179.63
N GLY A 847 110.11 2.38 180.26
CA GLY A 847 111.53 2.08 180.15
C GLY A 847 112.40 2.92 181.08
N PRO A 848 113.65 2.50 181.32
CA PRO A 848 114.62 3.30 182.02
C PRO A 848 115.17 4.39 181.09
N VAL A 849 115.41 5.57 181.64
CA VAL A 849 116.18 6.64 181.02
C VAL A 849 117.26 7.11 181.99
N TYR A 850 118.50 7.19 181.50
CA TYR A 850 119.61 7.68 182.32
C TYR A 850 119.77 9.19 182.16
N LEU A 851 119.81 9.92 183.29
CA LEU A 851 120.14 11.34 183.31
C LEU A 851 121.58 11.54 183.80
N GLY A 852 122.44 12.11 182.95
CA GLY A 852 123.81 12.50 183.28
C GLY A 852 124.02 14.00 183.13
N THR A 853 124.02 14.74 184.24
CA THR A 853 124.33 16.17 184.30
C THR A 853 125.77 16.38 184.81
N LYS A 854 126.51 17.32 184.23
CA LYS A 854 127.88 17.68 184.66
C LYS A 854 127.86 18.86 185.61
#